data_AF-A0A6A7JZ41-F1
#
_entry.id   AF-A0A6A7JZ41-F1
#
_cell.length_a   1.000
_cell.length_b   1.000
_cell.length_c   1.000
_cell.angle_alpha   90.00
_cell.angle_beta   90.00
_cell.angle_gamma   90.00
#
_symmetry.space_group_name_H-M   'P 1'
#
loop_
_entity.id
_entity.type
_entity.pdbx_description
1 polymer ?
#
loop_
_entity_poly.entity_id
_entity_poly.type
_entity_poly.pdbx_seq_one_letter_code
_entity_poly.pdbx_strand_id
1 'polypeptide(L)'
;MNKKIKVTSAAAAALASLVLVNANVNNEVKADTKPVNATKTTQKAQTPEEAAQANVDSAKKNVEAEQGNVDKAKGDLDQAKKDAEKPDADYKAQSDKVDELKKTDDQKNNALTDAQNKEKDAQALADEANNPAKVKDAKDAVTNQEVVVRDANKAKAAADKAVKDKQKEIDDLKGKVQSDTQDVSDKTAAKKQADQAVQNASDALKGTGVTEAKDAVDTYQSNVHNLTQNIKHNQGVLKHNQDVLKGNQDKLGVIDKDLGQAKSDTKVAKAKLVSDQGTLHQKKQDLQKSKDLANTAAGFFKSLAEDQSLTAEQREDAKTAYGILMNDGKFKGFNEDDVKLTWYHPDQQLGKDGDATSLANMQSALNDLDELVKVRHEYGVQLPHISLTATAIAMMSSDFLKIAPDFNHPINQTESYGPFWEDEEDIAAGTDYPEYEQVRSYMSEKQYIDDAIAKDGSLQKYAYDNNKPLTQDVWERNTDYWNNHLGKLGYQEIGHYQSMINPAQNSIGAARTTGTLASGYEGSSSIDILQSNYGDETYVFQYPSFTIDQYKDLVNSYVANPDKANFVQAAQAAVKSAQGVVDHDTEDYKHKLNDIQKPLEKQVKKFNIAIKDKQDAIKRINKQISDDQSDLLTQKVHLKQAKDRYNTLTASHDKKVKNYKATVKAQKEAETALKTANDTLPQAKTKLAQAQKDLPTLKQTATEKDNTAKDEQTKLDQLTQHVVDLKNAATILADAKKAVTGAQIAYDTAKKNYDDANKVLNGDFKTNKDKADAKVVAAQKAYDEAVAKLQAAKNKLAEAQQKLQDILDAEYAQSIITSGPTETKKTDKQEPVKTPEVTSETKTADISTAPKKIRLTHNAFVYNKYGKLIRKGLHIKWIKRDKLVKVLKNAKIVKINGKRYYQIGRNKFVKVANFEITTHAVHFKARLKGNKKVRAYNRAGKFNKRYARPNHTYTFNEKAKINGKTCYKIAGTNNWIPAKKLALKK
;
A
#
# COMPACT_ATOMS: atom_id res chain seq x y z
N MET A 1 7.63 -76.43 98.68
CA MET A 1 7.90 -76.74 100.11
C MET A 1 9.28 -76.18 100.45
N ASN A 2 9.65 -75.75 101.67
CA ASN A 2 9.83 -76.54 102.91
C ASN A 2 10.71 -77.79 102.64
N LYS A 3 11.78 -78.12 103.39
CA LYS A 3 12.29 -77.69 104.72
C LYS A 3 13.84 -77.72 104.70
N LYS A 4 14.57 -77.07 105.63
CA LYS A 4 15.08 -77.60 106.93
C LYS A 4 15.56 -79.06 106.84
N ILE A 5 16.70 -79.41 107.41
CA ILE A 5 16.87 -79.86 108.82
C ILE A 5 18.39 -79.78 109.11
N LYS A 6 18.89 -79.10 110.16
CA LYS A 6 18.87 -79.42 111.61
C LYS A 6 19.58 -80.75 111.95
N VAL A 7 20.32 -80.81 113.07
CA VAL A 7 19.96 -81.50 114.34
C VAL A 7 21.15 -81.20 115.28
N THR A 8 21.02 -80.49 116.42
CA THR A 8 20.55 -80.91 117.77
C THR A 8 21.36 -82.08 118.39
N SER A 9 21.58 -82.21 119.69
CA SER A 9 20.98 -81.60 120.91
C SER A 9 22.06 -81.46 122.01
N ALA A 10 21.87 -80.84 123.18
CA ALA A 10 20.96 -81.18 124.29
C ALA A 10 21.14 -80.16 125.45
N ALA A 11 20.25 -79.97 126.43
CA ALA A 11 18.83 -80.31 126.59
C ALA A 11 18.22 -79.58 127.83
N ALA A 12 16.88 -79.58 127.93
CA ALA A 12 16.06 -79.47 129.16
C ALA A 12 16.11 -78.18 130.03
N ALA A 13 15.03 -77.76 130.73
CA ALA A 13 13.59 -78.01 130.61
C ALA A 13 12.77 -77.06 131.51
N ALA A 14 11.46 -76.88 131.20
CA ALA A 14 10.36 -76.51 132.13
C ALA A 14 10.41 -75.13 132.86
N LEU A 15 9.34 -74.65 133.52
CA LEU A 15 7.93 -74.40 133.10
C LEU A 15 7.24 -73.54 134.20
N ALA A 16 6.29 -72.65 133.83
CA ALA A 16 5.29 -72.00 134.73
C ALA A 16 5.84 -71.02 135.84
N SER A 17 5.07 -70.10 136.47
CA SER A 17 3.83 -69.36 136.11
C SER A 17 3.40 -68.32 137.20
N LEU A 18 2.59 -67.30 136.83
CA LEU A 18 1.68 -66.48 137.72
C LEU A 18 2.33 -65.50 138.77
N VAL A 19 1.67 -64.45 139.35
CA VAL A 19 0.63 -63.48 138.89
C VAL A 19 0.31 -62.34 139.93
N LEU A 20 -0.05 -61.12 139.48
CA LEU A 20 -0.65 -59.96 140.22
C LEU A 20 0.08 -59.45 141.51
N VAL A 21 -0.25 -58.36 142.24
CA VAL A 21 -1.48 -57.51 142.47
C VAL A 21 -1.12 -55.99 142.47
N ASN A 22 -2.12 -55.09 142.58
CA ASN A 22 -2.01 -53.63 142.48
C ASN A 22 -2.74 -52.89 143.66
N ALA A 23 -2.40 -51.62 143.92
CA ALA A 23 -3.10 -50.64 144.80
C ALA A 23 -3.03 -50.85 146.36
N ASN A 24 -3.35 -49.91 147.27
CA ASN A 24 -3.91 -48.54 147.14
C ASN A 24 -3.73 -47.59 148.39
N VAL A 25 -3.83 -46.25 148.17
CA VAL A 25 -4.24 -45.07 149.02
C VAL A 25 -3.82 -44.77 150.51
N ASN A 26 -3.41 -43.49 150.71
CA ASN A 26 -3.98 -42.42 151.61
C ASN A 26 -3.36 -41.89 152.93
N ASN A 27 -3.59 -40.57 153.13
CA ASN A 27 -3.68 -39.72 154.36
C ASN A 27 -2.41 -39.49 155.22
N GLU A 28 -2.19 -38.42 156.00
CA GLU A 28 -2.85 -37.12 156.36
C GLU A 28 -1.70 -36.08 156.62
N VAL A 29 -1.73 -34.74 156.52
CA VAL A 29 -2.61 -33.60 156.92
C VAL A 29 -2.33 -32.97 158.32
N LYS A 30 -2.02 -31.65 158.31
CA LYS A 30 -2.10 -30.62 159.38
C LYS A 30 -0.99 -30.42 160.44
N ALA A 31 -0.99 -29.18 160.95
CA ALA A 31 -0.17 -28.59 162.02
C ALA A 31 -1.06 -28.17 163.21
N ASP A 32 -0.48 -27.64 164.31
CA ASP A 32 -0.86 -26.36 164.97
C ASP A 32 0.09 -26.03 166.18
N THR A 33 -0.12 -24.87 166.79
CA THR A 33 0.27 -24.33 168.13
C THR A 33 1.53 -23.45 168.20
N LYS A 34 1.60 -22.22 168.79
CA LYS A 34 0.84 -21.39 169.79
C LYS A 34 1.51 -21.34 171.20
N PRO A 35 1.23 -20.37 172.10
CA PRO A 35 0.85 -18.93 171.95
C PRO A 35 1.50 -17.98 173.02
N VAL A 36 0.89 -16.80 173.25
CA VAL A 36 0.90 -15.92 174.47
C VAL A 36 1.90 -14.73 174.56
N ASN A 37 1.38 -13.60 175.06
CA ASN A 37 2.07 -12.43 175.63
C ASN A 37 1.22 -11.89 176.81
N ALA A 38 1.82 -11.54 177.97
CA ALA A 38 1.21 -10.62 178.96
C ALA A 38 2.11 -10.29 180.17
N THR A 39 2.37 -8.99 180.43
CA THR A 39 2.08 -8.33 181.73
C THR A 39 2.23 -6.80 181.68
N LYS A 40 1.11 -6.08 181.89
CA LYS A 40 0.92 -4.76 182.59
C LYS A 40 1.76 -3.52 182.16
N THR A 41 1.29 -2.26 182.35
CA THR A 41 0.23 -1.74 183.24
C THR A 41 -0.49 -0.49 182.67
N THR A 42 -1.82 -0.40 182.87
CA THR A 42 -2.72 0.78 183.04
C THR A 42 -2.58 2.09 182.23
N GLN A 43 -3.72 2.51 181.64
CA GLN A 43 -4.41 3.83 181.72
C GLN A 43 -3.55 5.13 181.83
N LYS A 44 -3.83 6.23 181.09
CA LYS A 44 -5.15 6.84 180.83
C LYS A 44 -5.11 7.86 179.65
N ALA A 45 -6.08 7.74 178.74
CA ALA A 45 -6.59 8.73 177.76
C ALA A 45 -5.65 9.78 177.09
N GLN A 46 -5.38 9.57 175.79
CA GLN A 46 -5.30 10.59 174.72
C GLN A 46 -6.00 10.04 173.47
N THR A 47 -6.35 10.87 172.48
CA THR A 47 -7.25 10.52 171.37
C THR A 47 -6.58 9.70 170.25
N PRO A 48 -7.33 8.92 169.45
CA PRO A 48 -6.76 7.90 168.55
C PRO A 48 -5.76 8.42 167.50
N GLU A 49 -6.00 9.63 166.98
CA GLU A 49 -5.21 10.23 165.89
C GLU A 49 -3.75 10.52 166.30
N GLU A 50 -3.53 11.10 167.49
CA GLU A 50 -2.20 11.45 168.01
C GLU A 50 -1.30 10.21 168.15
N ALA A 51 -1.88 9.09 168.59
CA ALA A 51 -1.18 7.83 168.76
C ALA A 51 -0.77 7.17 167.42
N ALA A 52 -1.53 7.43 166.35
CA ALA A 52 -1.23 6.87 165.04
C ALA A 52 -0.08 7.61 164.34
N GLN A 53 -0.06 8.95 164.42
CA GLN A 53 0.99 9.79 163.81
C GLN A 53 2.41 9.41 164.31
N ALA A 54 2.58 9.19 165.62
CA ALA A 54 3.87 8.85 166.22
C ALA A 54 4.48 7.53 165.70
N ASN A 55 3.66 6.60 165.21
CA ASN A 55 4.14 5.31 164.68
C ASN A 55 4.80 5.46 163.29
N VAL A 56 4.39 6.46 162.49
CA VAL A 56 4.93 6.71 161.14
C VAL A 56 6.39 7.17 161.22
N ASP A 57 6.70 8.11 162.10
CA ASP A 57 8.04 8.70 162.22
C ASP A 57 9.08 7.68 162.74
N SER A 58 8.67 6.79 163.65
CA SER A 58 9.50 5.69 164.16
C SER A 58 9.91 4.72 163.04
N ALA A 59 8.97 4.33 162.17
CA ALA A 59 9.23 3.41 161.08
C ALA A 59 10.15 4.00 159.99
N LYS A 60 10.13 5.32 159.79
CA LYS A 60 10.91 6.01 158.76
C LYS A 60 12.42 5.93 159.01
N LYS A 61 12.86 6.14 160.26
CA LYS A 61 14.27 6.01 160.68
C LYS A 61 14.86 4.62 160.42
N ASN A 62 14.04 3.57 160.50
CA ASN A 62 14.50 2.19 160.38
C ASN A 62 14.89 1.79 158.94
N VAL A 63 14.45 2.56 157.93
CA VAL A 63 14.80 2.33 156.52
C VAL A 63 16.22 2.82 156.18
N GLU A 64 16.64 3.93 156.80
CA GLU A 64 17.94 4.57 156.51
C GLU A 64 19.12 3.73 157.04
N ALA A 65 18.94 3.06 158.19
CA ALA A 65 19.97 2.23 158.81
C ALA A 65 20.36 0.99 157.98
N GLU A 66 19.38 0.26 157.44
CA GLU A 66 19.65 -0.97 156.68
C GLU A 66 20.23 -0.72 155.28
N GLN A 67 20.14 0.51 154.76
CA GLN A 67 20.69 0.84 153.45
C GLN A 67 22.24 0.76 153.43
N GLY A 68 22.90 1.15 154.53
CA GLY A 68 24.36 1.11 154.65
C GLY A 68 24.95 -0.31 154.83
N ASN A 69 24.14 -1.28 155.25
CA ASN A 69 24.60 -2.67 155.42
C ASN A 69 24.88 -3.36 154.06
N VAL A 70 24.16 -2.98 153.01
CA VAL A 70 24.27 -3.57 151.66
C VAL A 70 25.61 -3.22 151.01
N ASP A 71 26.03 -1.96 151.10
CA ASP A 71 27.21 -1.47 150.38
C ASP A 71 28.51 -2.11 150.88
N LYS A 72 28.63 -2.37 152.19
CA LYS A 72 29.80 -3.05 152.76
C LYS A 72 29.93 -4.49 152.26
N ALA A 73 28.83 -5.24 152.23
CA ALA A 73 28.84 -6.65 151.83
C ALA A 73 29.19 -6.84 150.33
N LYS A 74 29.05 -5.78 149.52
CA LYS A 74 29.41 -5.82 148.09
C LYS A 74 30.92 -5.90 147.85
N GLY A 75 31.73 -5.22 148.67
CA GLY A 75 33.19 -5.20 148.52
C GLY A 75 33.85 -6.55 148.81
N ASP A 76 33.35 -7.27 149.81
CA ASP A 76 33.90 -8.57 150.23
C ASP A 76 33.75 -9.67 149.13
N LEU A 77 32.73 -9.55 148.28
CA LEU A 77 32.43 -10.48 147.18
C LEU A 77 33.44 -10.39 146.01
N ASP A 78 33.83 -9.20 145.60
CA ASP A 78 34.62 -9.04 144.37
C ASP A 78 36.10 -9.39 144.56
N GLN A 79 36.63 -9.33 145.80
CA GLN A 79 37.95 -9.89 146.12
C GLN A 79 37.96 -11.42 146.03
N ALA A 80 36.92 -12.10 146.52
CA ALA A 80 36.88 -13.57 146.58
C ALA A 80 36.99 -14.24 145.19
N LYS A 81 36.45 -13.60 144.15
CA LYS A 81 36.50 -14.08 142.75
C LYS A 81 37.92 -14.10 142.18
N LYS A 82 38.78 -13.17 142.59
CA LYS A 82 40.13 -12.98 142.03
C LYS A 82 41.12 -14.05 142.47
N ASP A 83 40.92 -14.62 143.66
CA ASP A 83 41.75 -15.69 144.21
C ASP A 83 41.66 -17.03 143.42
N ALA A 84 40.67 -17.18 142.52
CA ALA A 84 40.29 -18.47 141.92
C ALA A 84 40.90 -18.75 140.52
N GLU A 85 41.54 -17.79 139.87
CA GLU A 85 41.92 -17.93 138.44
C GLU A 85 43.00 -19.00 138.16
N LYS A 86 43.96 -19.22 139.08
CA LYS A 86 45.09 -20.13 138.81
C LYS A 86 44.71 -21.62 138.85
N PRO A 87 44.02 -22.16 139.89
CA PRO A 87 43.71 -23.59 139.97
C PRO A 87 42.93 -24.14 138.77
N ASP A 88 42.07 -23.33 138.16
CA ASP A 88 41.27 -23.70 136.99
C ASP A 88 42.13 -23.99 135.74
N ALA A 89 43.17 -23.18 135.52
CA ALA A 89 44.08 -23.35 134.38
C ALA A 89 44.90 -24.64 134.48
N ASP A 90 45.41 -24.95 135.68
CA ASP A 90 46.23 -26.14 135.92
C ASP A 90 45.43 -27.44 135.69
N TYR A 91 44.16 -27.49 136.14
CA TYR A 91 43.29 -28.66 135.95
C TYR A 91 42.98 -28.94 134.47
N LYS A 92 42.71 -27.90 133.67
CA LYS A 92 42.34 -28.08 132.26
C LYS A 92 43.44 -28.76 131.44
N ALA A 93 44.70 -28.35 131.64
CA ALA A 93 45.83 -28.82 130.84
C ALA A 93 46.06 -30.34 130.93
N GLN A 94 45.81 -30.96 132.10
CA GLN A 94 45.90 -32.40 132.25
C GLN A 94 44.68 -33.14 131.67
N SER A 95 43.51 -32.48 131.55
CA SER A 95 42.31 -33.08 130.97
C SER A 95 42.47 -33.34 129.47
N ASP A 96 42.98 -32.35 128.73
CA ASP A 96 43.12 -32.41 127.27
C ASP A 96 43.99 -33.62 126.81
N LYS A 97 44.95 -34.03 127.65
CA LYS A 97 45.84 -35.18 127.40
C LYS A 97 45.17 -36.55 127.53
N VAL A 98 44.11 -36.67 128.36
CA VAL A 98 43.39 -37.93 128.57
C VAL A 98 42.53 -38.27 127.34
N ASP A 99 41.92 -37.25 126.72
CA ASP A 99 41.03 -37.40 125.57
C ASP A 99 41.73 -37.87 124.28
N GLU A 100 43.00 -37.54 124.08
CA GLU A 100 43.78 -38.03 122.93
C GLU A 100 44.06 -39.54 123.01
N LEU A 101 44.38 -40.03 124.20
CA LEU A 101 44.67 -41.45 124.42
C LEU A 101 43.40 -42.31 124.28
N LYS A 102 42.24 -41.81 124.72
CA LYS A 102 40.95 -42.52 124.54
C LYS A 102 40.61 -42.77 123.07
N LYS A 103 40.86 -41.80 122.19
CA LYS A 103 40.62 -41.94 120.73
C LYS A 103 41.47 -43.04 120.09
N THR A 104 42.67 -43.29 120.62
CA THR A 104 43.57 -44.33 120.10
C THR A 104 43.08 -45.73 120.46
N ASP A 105 42.54 -45.89 121.67
CA ASP A 105 41.87 -47.11 122.16
C ASP A 105 40.64 -47.47 121.29
N ASP A 106 39.71 -46.53 121.07
CA ASP A 106 38.51 -46.76 120.25
C ASP A 106 38.83 -47.15 118.79
N GLN A 107 39.85 -46.55 118.17
CA GLN A 107 40.23 -46.86 116.79
C GLN A 107 40.67 -48.31 116.60
N LYS A 108 41.30 -48.93 117.61
CA LYS A 108 41.77 -50.32 117.50
C LYS A 108 40.65 -51.33 117.74
N ASN A 109 39.69 -51.00 118.60
CA ASN A 109 38.49 -51.81 118.83
C ASN A 109 37.64 -51.98 117.54
N ASN A 110 37.47 -50.89 116.78
CA ASN A 110 36.73 -50.94 115.51
C ASN A 110 37.40 -51.86 114.47
N ALA A 111 38.73 -51.86 114.38
CA ALA A 111 39.47 -52.70 113.44
C ALA A 111 39.34 -54.21 113.73
N LEU A 112 39.18 -54.58 115.02
CA LEU A 112 38.87 -55.95 115.45
C LEU A 112 37.49 -56.41 114.98
N THR A 113 36.47 -55.54 115.14
CA THR A 113 35.09 -55.82 114.74
C THR A 113 34.98 -56.07 113.22
N ASP A 114 35.71 -55.29 112.42
CA ASP A 114 35.70 -55.38 110.96
C ASP A 114 36.33 -56.68 110.41
N ALA A 115 37.29 -57.24 111.13
CA ALA A 115 37.86 -58.56 110.82
C ALA A 115 36.88 -59.69 111.13
N GLN A 116 36.18 -59.62 112.27
CA GLN A 116 35.20 -60.63 112.70
C GLN A 116 34.00 -60.72 111.74
N ASN A 117 33.55 -59.58 111.18
CA ASN A 117 32.47 -59.58 110.17
C ASN A 117 32.88 -60.32 108.88
N LYS A 118 34.13 -60.19 108.42
CA LYS A 118 34.62 -60.85 107.20
C LYS A 118 34.76 -62.37 107.36
N GLU A 119 35.07 -62.86 108.56
CA GLU A 119 35.00 -64.30 108.87
C GLU A 119 33.58 -64.85 108.69
N LYS A 120 32.58 -64.09 109.13
CA LYS A 120 31.17 -64.50 109.09
C LYS A 120 30.61 -64.63 107.67
N ASP A 121 30.95 -63.69 106.78
CA ASP A 121 30.52 -63.76 105.37
C ASP A 121 31.23 -64.89 104.62
N ALA A 122 32.52 -65.11 104.89
CA ALA A 122 33.28 -66.25 104.35
C ALA A 122 32.73 -67.60 104.84
N GLN A 123 32.26 -67.67 106.09
CA GLN A 123 31.58 -68.84 106.64
C GLN A 123 30.25 -69.10 105.92
N ALA A 124 29.45 -68.05 105.63
CA ALA A 124 28.20 -68.19 104.90
C ALA A 124 28.39 -68.71 103.45
N LEU A 125 29.46 -68.27 102.76
CA LEU A 125 29.81 -68.80 101.44
C LEU A 125 30.25 -70.27 101.51
N ALA A 126 30.99 -70.66 102.56
CA ALA A 126 31.36 -72.05 102.80
C ALA A 126 30.14 -72.93 103.11
N ASP A 127 29.20 -72.44 103.91
CA ASP A 127 27.94 -73.11 104.22
C ASP A 127 27.06 -73.30 102.97
N GLU A 128 27.14 -72.39 101.99
CA GLU A 128 26.46 -72.50 100.70
C GLU A 128 27.15 -73.49 99.75
N ALA A 129 28.48 -73.45 99.66
CA ALA A 129 29.26 -74.42 98.89
C ALA A 129 29.08 -75.87 99.39
N ASN A 130 28.89 -76.04 100.70
CA ASN A 130 28.58 -77.33 101.34
C ASN A 130 27.14 -77.83 101.10
N ASN A 131 26.33 -77.15 100.28
CA ASN A 131 24.96 -77.56 99.93
C ASN A 131 24.86 -78.00 98.44
N PRO A 132 24.87 -79.31 98.14
CA PRO A 132 24.88 -79.81 96.76
C PRO A 132 23.68 -79.38 95.91
N ALA A 133 22.52 -79.12 96.52
CA ALA A 133 21.34 -78.65 95.78
C ALA A 133 21.56 -77.23 95.23
N LYS A 134 22.03 -76.31 96.08
CA LYS A 134 22.35 -74.94 95.65
C LYS A 134 23.46 -74.90 94.59
N VAL A 135 24.49 -75.72 94.74
CA VAL A 135 25.58 -75.85 93.76
C VAL A 135 25.09 -76.44 92.42
N LYS A 136 23.97 -77.18 92.40
CA LYS A 136 23.29 -77.60 91.17
C LYS A 136 22.45 -76.46 90.58
N ASP A 137 21.62 -75.80 91.38
CA ASP A 137 20.73 -74.71 90.93
C ASP A 137 21.54 -73.57 90.26
N ALA A 138 22.70 -73.24 90.82
CA ALA A 138 23.63 -72.26 90.24
C ALA A 138 24.18 -72.67 88.84
N LYS A 139 24.34 -73.97 88.58
CA LYS A 139 24.79 -74.49 87.27
C LYS A 139 23.65 -74.56 86.26
N ASP A 140 22.47 -75.02 86.68
CA ASP A 140 21.28 -75.04 85.83
C ASP A 140 20.92 -73.62 85.34
N ALA A 141 21.14 -72.59 86.17
CA ALA A 141 20.94 -71.19 85.79
C ALA A 141 21.83 -70.76 84.61
N VAL A 142 23.10 -71.16 84.59
CA VAL A 142 24.04 -70.88 83.48
C VAL A 142 23.53 -71.49 82.17
N THR A 143 23.25 -72.80 82.16
CA THR A 143 22.83 -73.51 80.94
C THR A 143 21.52 -72.98 80.33
N ASN A 144 20.58 -72.52 81.16
CA ASN A 144 19.36 -71.89 80.67
C ASN A 144 19.64 -70.54 79.97
N GLN A 145 20.55 -69.73 80.50
CA GLN A 145 20.89 -68.41 79.94
C GLN A 145 21.66 -68.53 78.60
N GLU A 146 22.45 -69.58 78.39
CA GLU A 146 23.13 -69.86 77.10
C GLU A 146 22.15 -69.97 75.91
N VAL A 147 20.93 -70.49 76.15
CA VAL A 147 19.90 -70.65 75.11
C VAL A 147 19.35 -69.28 74.69
N VAL A 148 19.11 -68.39 75.66
CA VAL A 148 18.58 -67.03 75.44
C VAL A 148 19.54 -66.20 74.56
N VAL A 149 20.84 -66.25 74.87
CA VAL A 149 21.91 -65.60 74.09
C VAL A 149 21.92 -66.07 72.64
N ARG A 150 21.74 -67.38 72.40
CA ARG A 150 21.77 -67.98 71.06
C ARG A 150 20.66 -67.46 70.15
N ASP A 151 19.45 -67.30 70.67
CA ASP A 151 18.30 -66.86 69.87
C ASP A 151 18.23 -65.34 69.67
N ALA A 152 18.71 -64.55 70.64
CA ALA A 152 18.92 -63.11 70.45
C ALA A 152 19.86 -62.81 69.28
N ASN A 153 20.97 -63.58 69.17
CA ASN A 153 21.92 -63.45 68.06
C ASN A 153 21.33 -63.85 66.69
N LYS A 154 20.45 -64.86 66.61
CA LYS A 154 19.71 -65.18 65.37
C LYS A 154 18.81 -64.01 64.92
N ALA A 155 18.10 -63.39 65.86
CA ALA A 155 17.19 -62.28 65.57
C ALA A 155 17.94 -61.05 64.99
N LYS A 156 19.14 -60.75 65.51
CA LYS A 156 20.03 -59.72 64.96
C LYS A 156 20.41 -60.00 63.50
N ALA A 157 20.86 -61.22 63.19
CA ALA A 157 21.32 -61.58 61.84
C ALA A 157 20.22 -61.44 60.78
N ALA A 158 18.97 -61.73 61.13
CA ALA A 158 17.81 -61.54 60.24
C ALA A 158 17.56 -60.05 59.92
N ALA A 159 17.64 -59.18 60.93
CA ALA A 159 17.46 -57.73 60.77
C ALA A 159 18.57 -57.11 59.91
N ASP A 160 19.84 -57.51 60.13
CA ASP A 160 20.98 -57.08 59.32
C ASP A 160 20.84 -57.46 57.83
N LYS A 161 20.19 -58.58 57.51
CA LYS A 161 19.91 -58.97 56.12
C LYS A 161 18.87 -58.05 55.46
N ALA A 162 17.77 -57.75 56.15
CA ALA A 162 16.69 -56.91 55.61
C ALA A 162 17.19 -55.51 55.19
N VAL A 163 18.13 -54.93 55.95
CA VAL A 163 18.78 -53.65 55.61
C VAL A 163 19.58 -53.74 54.30
N LYS A 164 20.29 -54.85 54.06
CA LYS A 164 21.09 -55.07 52.84
C LYS A 164 20.20 -55.23 51.61
N ASP A 165 19.13 -56.02 51.71
CA ASP A 165 18.21 -56.26 50.61
C ASP A 165 17.51 -54.97 50.16
N LYS A 166 17.01 -54.15 51.11
CA LYS A 166 16.38 -52.85 50.82
C LYS A 166 17.37 -51.83 50.25
N GLN A 167 18.65 -51.88 50.63
CA GLN A 167 19.69 -51.05 50.02
C GLN A 167 19.91 -51.39 48.54
N LYS A 168 19.92 -52.68 48.17
CA LYS A 168 20.07 -53.10 46.77
C LYS A 168 18.93 -52.58 45.88
N GLU A 169 17.69 -52.68 46.34
CA GLU A 169 16.49 -52.18 45.62
C GLU A 169 16.61 -50.69 45.27
N ILE A 170 17.14 -49.88 46.19
CA ILE A 170 17.37 -48.44 46.00
C ILE A 170 18.38 -48.17 44.86
N ASP A 171 19.40 -49.01 44.71
CA ASP A 171 20.46 -48.83 43.72
C ASP A 171 20.04 -49.27 42.31
N ASP A 172 19.30 -50.39 42.19
CA ASP A 172 18.66 -50.81 40.93
C ASP A 172 17.67 -49.74 40.42
N LEU A 173 16.88 -49.14 41.33
CA LEU A 173 15.94 -48.06 40.99
C LEU A 173 16.64 -46.76 40.58
N LYS A 174 17.82 -46.43 41.11
CA LYS A 174 18.65 -45.32 40.58
C LYS A 174 19.06 -45.57 39.13
N GLY A 175 19.52 -46.80 38.82
CA GLY A 175 19.89 -47.23 37.48
C GLY A 175 18.74 -47.05 36.48
N LYS A 176 17.53 -47.50 36.83
CA LYS A 176 16.35 -47.30 35.96
C LYS A 176 16.02 -45.82 35.77
N VAL A 177 16.03 -45.00 36.82
CA VAL A 177 15.76 -43.55 36.71
C VAL A 177 16.78 -42.84 35.80
N GLN A 178 18.03 -43.30 35.76
CA GLN A 178 19.05 -42.79 34.83
C GLN A 178 18.75 -43.20 33.37
N SER A 179 18.40 -44.46 33.13
CA SER A 179 18.03 -44.96 31.79
C SER A 179 16.79 -44.25 31.22
N ASP A 180 15.69 -44.21 31.99
CA ASP A 180 14.44 -43.53 31.61
C ASP A 180 14.65 -42.01 31.36
N THR A 181 15.66 -41.40 32.00
CA THR A 181 16.02 -39.99 31.77
C THR A 181 16.75 -39.78 30.45
N GLN A 182 17.51 -40.78 29.99
CA GLN A 182 18.22 -40.73 28.71
C GLN A 182 17.27 -40.92 27.52
N ASP A 183 16.35 -41.89 27.59
CA ASP A 183 15.38 -42.12 26.50
C ASP A 183 14.51 -40.88 26.21
N VAL A 184 14.03 -40.18 27.25
CA VAL A 184 13.33 -38.89 27.11
C VAL A 184 14.18 -37.84 26.39
N SER A 185 15.49 -37.82 26.58
CA SER A 185 16.41 -36.92 25.88
C SER A 185 16.50 -37.26 24.39
N ASP A 186 16.60 -38.54 24.05
CA ASP A 186 16.85 -38.99 22.68
C ASP A 186 15.58 -38.96 21.83
N LYS A 187 14.42 -39.33 22.39
CA LYS A 187 13.11 -39.10 21.75
C LYS A 187 12.83 -37.60 21.55
N THR A 188 13.31 -36.73 22.46
CA THR A 188 13.23 -35.26 22.28
C THR A 188 14.10 -34.77 21.11
N ALA A 189 15.26 -35.38 20.90
CA ALA A 189 16.12 -35.08 19.76
C ALA A 189 15.49 -35.54 18.44
N ALA A 190 14.95 -36.76 18.39
CA ALA A 190 14.27 -37.33 17.23
C ALA A 190 13.07 -36.49 16.77
N LYS A 191 12.17 -36.12 17.69
CA LYS A 191 11.02 -35.25 17.36
C LYS A 191 11.46 -33.91 16.75
N LYS A 192 12.51 -33.29 17.33
CA LYS A 192 13.06 -32.04 16.79
C LYS A 192 13.69 -32.19 15.39
N GLN A 193 14.19 -33.38 15.02
CA GLN A 193 14.66 -33.65 13.66
C GLN A 193 13.47 -33.78 12.69
N ALA A 194 12.43 -34.52 13.07
CA ALA A 194 11.23 -34.67 12.25
C ALA A 194 10.47 -33.35 12.05
N ASP A 195 10.39 -32.50 13.08
CA ASP A 195 9.84 -31.13 12.97
C ASP A 195 10.60 -30.29 11.93
N GLN A 196 11.93 -30.43 11.85
CA GLN A 196 12.75 -29.73 10.85
C GLN A 196 12.57 -30.30 9.43
N ALA A 197 12.37 -31.62 9.30
CA ALA A 197 12.13 -32.25 8.00
C ALA A 197 10.83 -31.77 7.37
N VAL A 198 9.75 -31.65 8.15
CA VAL A 198 8.46 -31.09 7.70
C VAL A 198 8.59 -29.63 7.29
N GLN A 199 9.33 -28.80 8.05
CA GLN A 199 9.60 -27.42 7.67
C GLN A 199 10.32 -27.33 6.31
N ASN A 200 11.41 -28.10 6.13
CA ASN A 200 12.18 -28.11 4.90
C ASN A 200 11.34 -28.56 3.68
N ALA A 201 10.48 -29.57 3.84
CA ALA A 201 9.60 -30.04 2.78
C ALA A 201 8.44 -29.06 2.49
N SER A 202 7.95 -28.33 3.50
CA SER A 202 6.96 -27.25 3.32
C SER A 202 7.54 -26.04 2.58
N ASP A 203 8.78 -25.66 2.88
CA ASP A 203 9.44 -24.55 2.18
C ASP A 203 9.79 -24.92 0.73
N ALA A 204 10.15 -26.18 0.45
CA ALA A 204 10.41 -26.67 -0.91
C ALA A 204 9.17 -26.65 -1.84
N LEU A 205 7.95 -26.60 -1.28
CA LEU A 205 6.69 -26.48 -2.03
C LEU A 205 6.34 -25.04 -2.44
N LYS A 206 7.01 -24.03 -1.88
CA LYS A 206 6.75 -22.62 -2.20
C LYS A 206 7.50 -22.22 -3.48
N GLY A 207 6.84 -21.45 -4.35
CA GLY A 207 7.45 -20.92 -5.57
C GLY A 207 7.89 -21.98 -6.58
N THR A 208 7.01 -22.91 -6.95
CA THR A 208 7.35 -23.95 -7.96
C THR A 208 7.28 -23.48 -9.42
N GLY A 209 6.89 -22.22 -9.69
CA GLY A 209 6.84 -21.66 -11.05
C GLY A 209 5.76 -22.24 -11.97
N VAL A 210 4.79 -22.97 -11.40
CA VAL A 210 3.78 -23.75 -12.16
C VAL A 210 2.66 -22.85 -12.68
N THR A 211 2.20 -21.90 -11.87
CA THR A 211 1.18 -20.91 -12.27
C THR A 211 1.74 -20.02 -13.37
N GLU A 212 2.94 -19.47 -13.16
CA GLU A 212 3.62 -18.58 -14.09
C GLU A 212 3.94 -19.27 -15.43
N ALA A 213 4.14 -20.60 -15.42
CA ALA A 213 4.27 -21.39 -16.64
C ALA A 213 2.92 -21.69 -17.31
N LYS A 214 1.82 -21.82 -16.55
CA LYS A 214 0.46 -21.96 -17.09
C LYS A 214 -0.02 -20.68 -17.77
N ASP A 215 0.19 -19.54 -17.12
CA ASP A 215 -0.17 -18.21 -17.64
C ASP A 215 0.57 -17.93 -18.97
N ALA A 216 1.84 -18.34 -19.07
CA ALA A 216 2.61 -18.28 -20.31
C ALA A 216 2.03 -19.19 -21.42
N VAL A 217 1.59 -20.41 -21.09
CA VAL A 217 0.92 -21.31 -22.06
C VAL A 217 -0.37 -20.68 -22.57
N ASP A 218 -1.21 -20.12 -21.69
CA ASP A 218 -2.49 -19.53 -22.07
C ASP A 218 -2.30 -18.24 -22.89
N THR A 219 -1.31 -17.43 -22.55
CA THR A 219 -0.91 -16.24 -23.32
C THR A 219 -0.49 -16.62 -24.74
N TYR A 220 0.48 -17.53 -24.89
CA TYR A 220 0.95 -17.94 -26.22
C TYR A 220 -0.11 -18.69 -27.02
N GLN A 221 -1.03 -19.43 -26.38
CA GLN A 221 -2.14 -20.08 -27.08
C GLN A 221 -3.18 -19.06 -27.58
N SER A 222 -3.41 -18.00 -26.82
CA SER A 222 -4.26 -16.87 -27.24
C SER A 222 -3.63 -16.10 -28.41
N ASN A 223 -2.33 -15.83 -28.36
CA ASN A 223 -1.60 -15.18 -29.46
C ASN A 223 -1.68 -16.01 -30.76
N VAL A 224 -1.46 -17.32 -30.68
CA VAL A 224 -1.57 -18.25 -31.81
C VAL A 224 -3.00 -18.27 -32.37
N HIS A 225 -4.04 -18.23 -31.53
CA HIS A 225 -5.43 -18.13 -32.00
C HIS A 225 -5.68 -16.81 -32.74
N ASN A 226 -5.34 -15.68 -32.12
CA ASN A 226 -5.61 -14.35 -32.66
C ASN A 226 -4.90 -14.11 -34.00
N LEU A 227 -3.61 -14.47 -34.11
CA LEU A 227 -2.88 -14.39 -35.38
C LEU A 227 -3.48 -15.29 -36.46
N THR A 228 -3.98 -16.48 -36.10
CA THR A 228 -4.67 -17.37 -37.06
C THR A 228 -5.97 -16.75 -37.59
N GLN A 229 -6.74 -16.03 -36.74
CA GLN A 229 -7.92 -15.30 -37.19
C GLN A 229 -7.56 -14.07 -38.03
N ASN A 230 -6.52 -13.31 -37.63
CA ASN A 230 -6.05 -12.14 -38.38
C ASN A 230 -5.62 -12.52 -39.80
N ILE A 231 -4.83 -13.58 -39.96
CA ILE A 231 -4.43 -14.10 -41.29
C ILE A 231 -5.66 -14.46 -42.12
N LYS A 232 -6.63 -15.18 -41.53
CA LYS A 232 -7.88 -15.56 -42.23
C LYS A 232 -8.72 -14.35 -42.63
N HIS A 233 -8.81 -13.33 -41.78
CA HIS A 233 -9.48 -12.08 -42.09
C HIS A 233 -8.76 -11.31 -43.21
N ASN A 234 -7.45 -11.15 -43.10
CA ASN A 234 -6.60 -10.46 -44.06
C ASN A 234 -6.60 -11.17 -45.43
N GLN A 235 -6.68 -12.50 -45.48
CA GLN A 235 -6.92 -13.27 -46.71
C GLN A 235 -8.30 -12.97 -47.35
N GLY A 236 -9.35 -12.79 -46.55
CA GLY A 236 -10.66 -12.33 -47.04
C GLY A 236 -10.62 -10.91 -47.60
N VAL A 237 -9.93 -9.99 -46.91
CA VAL A 237 -9.71 -8.61 -47.36
C VAL A 237 -8.85 -8.54 -48.63
N LEU A 238 -7.83 -9.41 -48.74
CA LEU A 238 -7.03 -9.59 -49.96
C LEU A 238 -7.92 -9.98 -51.14
N LYS A 239 -8.71 -11.06 -50.99
CA LYS A 239 -9.60 -11.53 -52.06
C LYS A 239 -10.59 -10.46 -52.47
N HIS A 240 -11.24 -9.79 -51.50
CA HIS A 240 -12.17 -8.69 -51.80
C HIS A 240 -11.49 -7.55 -52.58
N ASN A 241 -10.26 -7.17 -52.22
CA ASN A 241 -9.54 -6.15 -52.97
C ASN A 241 -9.10 -6.61 -54.37
N GLN A 242 -8.82 -7.90 -54.57
CA GLN A 242 -8.55 -8.49 -55.89
C GLN A 242 -9.82 -8.52 -56.75
N ASP A 243 -10.95 -8.95 -56.19
CA ASP A 243 -12.27 -8.96 -56.85
C ASP A 243 -12.68 -7.54 -57.29
N VAL A 244 -12.48 -6.53 -56.42
CA VAL A 244 -12.77 -5.12 -56.74
C VAL A 244 -11.74 -4.51 -57.71
N LEU A 245 -10.46 -4.89 -57.63
CA LEU A 245 -9.45 -4.49 -58.61
C LEU A 245 -9.86 -4.97 -60.02
N LYS A 246 -10.20 -6.26 -60.15
CA LYS A 246 -10.71 -6.81 -61.42
C LYS A 246 -11.97 -6.08 -61.87
N GLY A 247 -12.97 -5.93 -61.00
CA GLY A 247 -14.22 -5.22 -61.33
C GLY A 247 -14.03 -3.75 -61.74
N ASN A 248 -12.93 -3.10 -61.33
CA ASN A 248 -12.54 -1.78 -61.83
C ASN A 248 -11.82 -1.84 -63.18
N GLN A 249 -10.98 -2.85 -63.42
CA GLN A 249 -10.30 -3.07 -64.71
C GLN A 249 -11.30 -3.45 -65.82
N ASP A 250 -12.23 -4.37 -65.53
CA ASP A 250 -13.28 -4.79 -66.46
C ASP A 250 -14.16 -3.58 -66.88
N LYS A 251 -14.52 -2.71 -65.92
CA LYS A 251 -15.26 -1.46 -66.20
C LYS A 251 -14.44 -0.43 -66.98
N LEU A 252 -13.15 -0.29 -66.67
CA LEU A 252 -12.26 0.60 -67.42
C LEU A 252 -12.17 0.15 -68.89
N GLY A 253 -12.05 -1.15 -69.17
CA GLY A 253 -12.00 -1.68 -70.53
C GLY A 253 -13.26 -1.39 -71.37
N VAL A 254 -14.45 -1.32 -70.75
CA VAL A 254 -15.67 -0.85 -71.40
C VAL A 254 -15.58 0.65 -71.69
N ILE A 255 -15.26 1.46 -70.66
CA ILE A 255 -15.21 2.93 -70.77
C ILE A 255 -14.14 3.39 -71.78
N ASP A 256 -12.99 2.72 -71.87
CA ASP A 256 -11.95 3.02 -72.87
C ASP A 256 -12.40 2.68 -74.30
N LYS A 257 -13.21 1.63 -74.49
CA LYS A 257 -13.83 1.31 -75.79
C LYS A 257 -14.85 2.38 -76.18
N ASP A 258 -15.74 2.75 -75.26
CA ASP A 258 -16.76 3.79 -75.47
C ASP A 258 -16.11 5.16 -75.75
N LEU A 259 -15.01 5.48 -75.06
CA LEU A 259 -14.19 6.66 -75.31
C LEU A 259 -13.51 6.62 -76.68
N GLY A 260 -13.07 5.45 -77.13
CA GLY A 260 -12.55 5.23 -78.49
C GLY A 260 -13.59 5.57 -79.55
N GLN A 261 -14.82 5.08 -79.39
CA GLN A 261 -15.94 5.41 -80.28
C GLN A 261 -16.27 6.91 -80.23
N ALA A 262 -16.46 7.49 -79.03
CA ALA A 262 -16.79 8.90 -78.86
C ALA A 262 -15.74 9.85 -79.49
N LYS A 263 -14.45 9.47 -79.46
CA LYS A 263 -13.37 10.18 -80.16
C LYS A 263 -13.46 10.08 -81.68
N SER A 264 -13.86 8.92 -82.20
CA SER A 264 -14.13 8.75 -83.63
C SER A 264 -15.32 9.62 -84.06
N ASP A 265 -16.43 9.55 -83.35
CA ASP A 265 -17.66 10.30 -83.65
C ASP A 265 -17.43 11.82 -83.59
N THR A 266 -16.70 12.28 -82.56
CA THR A 266 -16.32 13.70 -82.42
C THR A 266 -15.40 14.17 -83.55
N LYS A 267 -14.52 13.30 -84.07
CA LYS A 267 -13.67 13.59 -85.23
C LYS A 267 -14.50 13.67 -86.52
N VAL A 268 -15.48 12.78 -86.70
CA VAL A 268 -16.38 12.79 -87.87
C VAL A 268 -17.26 14.04 -87.87
N ALA A 269 -17.90 14.38 -86.75
CA ALA A 269 -18.70 15.60 -86.63
C ALA A 269 -17.87 16.87 -86.91
N LYS A 270 -16.64 16.95 -86.40
CA LYS A 270 -15.73 18.06 -86.70
C LYS A 270 -15.39 18.16 -88.19
N ALA A 271 -15.20 17.02 -88.87
CA ALA A 271 -14.91 17.01 -90.30
C ALA A 271 -16.10 17.48 -91.14
N LYS A 272 -17.33 17.07 -90.77
CA LYS A 272 -18.56 17.53 -91.42
C LYS A 272 -18.77 19.04 -91.24
N LEU A 273 -18.62 19.56 -90.02
CA LEU A 273 -18.71 20.98 -89.73
C LEU A 273 -17.73 21.83 -90.57
N VAL A 274 -16.49 21.36 -90.78
CA VAL A 274 -15.50 22.05 -91.62
C VAL A 274 -15.88 22.02 -93.10
N SER A 275 -16.44 20.92 -93.60
CA SER A 275 -16.99 20.81 -94.96
C SER A 275 -18.10 21.83 -95.19
N ASP A 276 -19.07 21.88 -94.28
CA ASP A 276 -20.28 22.69 -94.44
C ASP A 276 -20.00 24.18 -94.21
N GLN A 277 -18.99 24.52 -93.39
CA GLN A 277 -18.41 25.88 -93.33
C GLN A 277 -17.80 26.31 -94.67
N GLY A 278 -17.16 25.39 -95.40
CA GLY A 278 -16.68 25.63 -96.77
C GLY A 278 -17.83 25.90 -97.75
N THR A 279 -18.90 25.09 -97.69
CA THR A 279 -20.12 25.28 -98.49
C THR A 279 -20.79 26.63 -98.21
N LEU A 280 -20.89 27.02 -96.93
CA LEU A 280 -21.40 28.33 -96.51
C LEU A 280 -20.54 29.49 -97.04
N HIS A 281 -19.22 29.34 -97.07
CA HIS A 281 -18.33 30.34 -97.65
C HIS A 281 -18.58 30.51 -99.16
N GLN A 282 -18.70 29.41 -99.91
CA GLN A 282 -19.02 29.47 -101.34
C GLN A 282 -20.37 30.18 -101.58
N LYS A 283 -21.41 29.85 -100.82
CA LYS A 283 -22.73 30.48 -100.99
C LYS A 283 -22.72 31.98 -100.67
N LYS A 284 -21.83 32.45 -99.78
CA LYS A 284 -21.62 33.88 -99.53
C LYS A 284 -20.93 34.59 -100.71
N GLN A 285 -20.01 33.92 -101.43
CA GLN A 285 -19.46 34.44 -102.69
C GLN A 285 -20.52 34.48 -103.80
N ASP A 286 -21.33 33.41 -103.93
CA ASP A 286 -22.39 33.32 -104.94
C ASP A 286 -23.45 34.42 -104.76
N LEU A 287 -23.78 34.76 -103.51
CA LEU A 287 -24.63 35.90 -103.17
C LEU A 287 -23.99 37.24 -103.54
N GLN A 288 -22.70 37.44 -103.30
CA GLN A 288 -22.05 38.70 -103.69
C GLN A 288 -22.12 38.90 -105.21
N LYS A 289 -21.71 37.90 -105.99
CA LYS A 289 -21.83 37.93 -107.47
C LYS A 289 -23.25 38.20 -107.96
N SER A 290 -24.26 37.71 -107.24
CA SER A 290 -25.67 37.97 -107.55
C SER A 290 -26.04 39.44 -107.29
N LYS A 291 -25.55 40.04 -106.20
CA LYS A 291 -25.71 41.47 -105.91
C LYS A 291 -24.96 42.34 -106.92
N ASP A 292 -23.74 41.96 -107.27
CA ASP A 292 -22.90 42.68 -108.24
C ASP A 292 -23.63 42.76 -109.59
N LEU A 293 -24.10 41.61 -110.13
CA LEU A 293 -24.91 41.55 -111.35
C LEU A 293 -26.21 42.37 -111.26
N ALA A 294 -26.87 42.41 -110.10
CA ALA A 294 -28.11 43.17 -109.93
C ALA A 294 -27.91 44.69 -110.04
N ASN A 295 -26.70 45.21 -109.85
CA ASN A 295 -26.41 46.64 -110.03
C ASN A 295 -26.07 47.00 -111.50
N THR A 296 -26.66 46.29 -112.48
CA THR A 296 -26.40 46.43 -113.92
C THR A 296 -27.69 46.32 -114.75
N ALA A 297 -27.70 46.84 -115.97
CA ALA A 297 -28.80 46.67 -116.92
C ALA A 297 -29.05 45.19 -117.28
N ALA A 298 -28.00 44.36 -117.34
CA ALA A 298 -28.16 42.92 -117.47
C ALA A 298 -28.88 42.31 -116.26
N GLY A 299 -28.64 42.82 -115.04
CA GLY A 299 -29.39 42.48 -113.84
C GLY A 299 -30.89 42.80 -113.95
N PHE A 300 -31.22 43.97 -114.51
CA PHE A 300 -32.59 44.39 -114.80
C PHE A 300 -33.27 43.47 -115.82
N PHE A 301 -32.68 43.31 -117.01
CA PHE A 301 -33.21 42.43 -118.06
C PHE A 301 -33.38 40.98 -117.57
N LYS A 302 -32.40 40.45 -116.82
CA LYS A 302 -32.52 39.14 -116.18
C LYS A 302 -33.68 39.07 -115.18
N SER A 303 -33.89 40.11 -114.38
CA SER A 303 -34.98 40.16 -113.41
C SER A 303 -36.35 40.14 -114.10
N LEU A 304 -36.49 40.81 -115.25
CA LEU A 304 -37.70 40.74 -116.08
C LEU A 304 -37.86 39.37 -116.74
N ALA A 305 -36.78 38.77 -117.25
CA ALA A 305 -36.79 37.40 -117.80
C ALA A 305 -37.19 36.33 -116.76
N GLU A 306 -36.95 36.58 -115.47
CA GLU A 306 -37.42 35.73 -114.36
C GLU A 306 -38.86 36.06 -113.90
N ASP A 307 -39.44 37.20 -114.28
CA ASP A 307 -40.74 37.67 -113.77
C ASP A 307 -41.94 36.96 -114.44
N GLN A 308 -42.71 36.24 -113.62
CA GLN A 308 -43.87 35.46 -114.06
C GLN A 308 -45.15 36.30 -114.26
N SER A 309 -45.13 37.60 -113.96
CA SER A 309 -46.24 38.52 -114.21
C SER A 309 -46.27 39.08 -115.64
N LEU A 310 -45.13 39.07 -116.33
CA LEU A 310 -45.00 39.46 -117.74
C LEU A 310 -45.56 38.38 -118.69
N THR A 311 -45.71 38.71 -119.97
CA THR A 311 -46.04 37.68 -120.98
C THR A 311 -44.85 36.73 -121.23
N ALA A 312 -45.08 35.63 -121.95
CA ALA A 312 -44.00 34.68 -122.27
C ALA A 312 -42.96 35.31 -123.22
N GLU A 313 -43.43 36.19 -124.09
CA GLU A 313 -42.69 36.82 -125.16
C GLU A 313 -41.93 38.06 -124.64
N GLN A 314 -42.52 38.84 -123.72
CA GLN A 314 -41.80 39.89 -122.97
C GLN A 314 -40.63 39.32 -122.15
N ARG A 315 -40.79 38.12 -121.56
CA ARG A 315 -39.67 37.42 -120.91
C ARG A 315 -38.59 36.99 -121.89
N GLU A 316 -38.95 36.65 -123.13
CA GLU A 316 -37.99 36.21 -124.16
C GLU A 316 -37.23 37.40 -124.76
N ASP A 317 -37.88 38.55 -124.96
CA ASP A 317 -37.23 39.84 -125.27
C ASP A 317 -36.25 40.24 -124.15
N ALA A 318 -36.67 40.20 -122.89
CA ALA A 318 -35.80 40.45 -121.73
C ALA A 318 -34.62 39.45 -121.64
N LYS A 319 -34.84 38.18 -122.00
CA LYS A 319 -33.82 37.14 -122.02
C LYS A 319 -32.83 37.30 -123.17
N THR A 320 -33.28 37.84 -124.30
CA THR A 320 -32.44 38.17 -125.47
C THR A 320 -31.58 39.39 -125.16
N ALA A 321 -32.18 40.45 -124.62
CA ALA A 321 -31.50 41.64 -124.09
C ALA A 321 -30.40 41.29 -123.06
N TYR A 322 -30.69 40.36 -122.14
CA TYR A 322 -29.69 39.84 -121.21
C TYR A 322 -28.56 39.06 -121.93
N GLY A 323 -28.87 38.27 -122.96
CA GLY A 323 -27.85 37.56 -123.76
C GLY A 323 -26.89 38.50 -124.48
N ILE A 324 -27.42 39.59 -125.03
CA ILE A 324 -26.66 40.68 -125.68
C ILE A 324 -25.69 41.33 -124.69
N LEU A 325 -26.19 41.83 -123.54
CA LEU A 325 -25.34 42.46 -122.53
C LEU A 325 -24.39 41.48 -121.82
N MET A 326 -24.60 40.18 -121.93
CA MET A 326 -23.65 39.15 -121.49
C MET A 326 -22.73 38.65 -122.62
N ASN A 327 -22.78 39.28 -123.79
CA ASN A 327 -22.04 38.94 -125.01
C ASN A 327 -22.03 37.44 -125.33
N ASP A 328 -23.19 36.78 -125.19
CA ASP A 328 -23.27 35.32 -125.21
C ASP A 328 -23.26 34.73 -126.63
N GLY A 329 -23.44 35.58 -127.66
CA GLY A 329 -23.38 35.22 -129.08
C GLY A 329 -24.58 34.42 -129.59
N LYS A 330 -25.75 34.48 -128.93
CA LYS A 330 -26.98 33.80 -129.39
C LYS A 330 -27.92 34.67 -130.22
N PHE A 331 -27.82 36.00 -130.14
CA PHE A 331 -28.69 36.90 -130.88
C PHE A 331 -28.08 37.27 -132.24
N LYS A 332 -28.80 36.95 -133.32
CA LYS A 332 -28.29 36.92 -134.69
C LYS A 332 -28.62 38.15 -135.56
N GLY A 333 -29.29 39.18 -135.01
CA GLY A 333 -29.86 40.25 -135.83
C GLY A 333 -30.89 39.72 -136.85
N PHE A 334 -31.16 40.51 -137.90
CA PHE A 334 -32.19 40.19 -138.90
C PHE A 334 -31.72 39.26 -140.04
N ASN A 335 -30.43 39.28 -140.38
CA ASN A 335 -29.86 38.50 -141.49
C ASN A 335 -29.41 37.07 -141.10
N GLU A 336 -29.73 36.63 -139.88
CA GLU A 336 -29.25 35.39 -139.25
C GLU A 336 -27.73 35.30 -138.98
N ASP A 337 -26.98 36.42 -139.06
CA ASP A 337 -25.53 36.48 -138.85
C ASP A 337 -25.10 36.15 -137.41
N ASP A 338 -24.00 35.41 -137.23
CA ASP A 338 -23.45 35.06 -135.91
C ASP A 338 -22.65 36.22 -135.27
N VAL A 339 -23.36 37.27 -134.86
CA VAL A 339 -22.77 38.44 -134.21
C VAL A 339 -22.27 38.12 -132.79
N LYS A 340 -20.99 38.42 -132.55
CA LYS A 340 -20.39 38.46 -131.22
C LYS A 340 -19.41 39.63 -131.16
N LEU A 341 -19.73 40.61 -130.32
CA LEU A 341 -18.95 41.85 -130.18
C LEU A 341 -17.52 41.51 -129.72
N THR A 342 -16.52 41.72 -130.55
CA THR A 342 -15.13 41.35 -130.21
C THR A 342 -14.51 42.30 -129.17
N TRP A 343 -15.01 43.53 -129.12
CA TRP A 343 -14.54 44.63 -128.30
C TRP A 343 -15.21 44.73 -126.91
N TYR A 344 -16.33 44.04 -126.70
CA TYR A 344 -17.11 44.13 -125.46
C TYR A 344 -16.85 42.94 -124.53
N HIS A 345 -16.48 43.22 -123.28
CA HIS A 345 -16.10 42.25 -122.26
C HIS A 345 -16.93 42.48 -120.99
N PRO A 346 -18.04 41.72 -120.79
CA PRO A 346 -18.95 41.93 -119.66
C PRO A 346 -18.30 41.79 -118.27
N ASP A 347 -17.22 41.03 -118.13
CA ASP A 347 -16.44 40.94 -116.89
C ASP A 347 -15.60 42.20 -116.58
N GLN A 348 -15.48 43.12 -117.56
CA GLN A 348 -14.65 44.31 -117.50
C GLN A 348 -15.40 45.62 -117.76
N GLN A 349 -16.59 45.60 -118.38
CA GLN A 349 -17.35 46.81 -118.74
C GLN A 349 -18.72 46.90 -118.04
N LEU A 350 -19.45 45.78 -117.98
CA LEU A 350 -20.86 45.73 -117.54
C LEU A 350 -21.09 46.49 -116.22
N GLY A 351 -21.95 47.50 -116.28
CA GLY A 351 -22.43 48.27 -115.13
C GLY A 351 -21.48 49.32 -114.56
N LYS A 352 -20.34 49.60 -115.21
CA LYS A 352 -19.39 50.63 -114.75
C LYS A 352 -19.96 52.04 -114.79
N ASP A 353 -19.48 52.91 -113.90
CA ASP A 353 -19.77 54.33 -113.92
C ASP A 353 -19.50 54.93 -115.33
N GLY A 354 -20.53 55.46 -115.97
CA GLY A 354 -20.49 56.06 -117.30
C GLY A 354 -20.77 55.11 -118.49
N ASP A 355 -20.80 53.80 -118.28
CA ASP A 355 -21.19 52.77 -119.26
C ASP A 355 -22.73 52.78 -119.46
N ALA A 356 -23.25 52.51 -120.65
CA ALA A 356 -24.70 52.49 -120.91
C ALA A 356 -25.40 51.39 -120.12
N THR A 357 -24.69 50.29 -119.84
CA THR A 357 -25.24 49.18 -119.06
C THR A 357 -25.25 49.45 -117.54
N SER A 358 -24.85 50.65 -117.11
CA SER A 358 -25.01 51.10 -115.72
C SER A 358 -26.46 51.45 -115.39
N LEU A 359 -26.88 51.19 -114.15
CA LEU A 359 -28.22 51.56 -113.68
C LEU A 359 -28.48 53.07 -113.74
N ALA A 360 -27.43 53.89 -113.59
CA ALA A 360 -27.53 55.33 -113.69
C ALA A 360 -27.84 55.78 -115.13
N ASN A 361 -27.08 55.30 -116.12
CA ASN A 361 -27.27 55.75 -117.50
C ASN A 361 -28.53 55.15 -118.16
N MET A 362 -28.89 53.90 -117.82
CA MET A 362 -30.20 53.34 -118.18
C MET A 362 -31.38 54.15 -117.61
N GLN A 363 -31.22 54.78 -116.44
CA GLN A 363 -32.21 55.71 -115.89
C GLN A 363 -32.17 57.08 -116.59
N SER A 364 -30.99 57.57 -116.98
CA SER A 364 -30.83 58.82 -117.76
C SER A 364 -31.46 58.74 -119.15
N ALA A 365 -31.40 57.57 -119.81
CA ALA A 365 -32.00 57.33 -121.13
C ALA A 365 -33.54 57.45 -121.16
N LEU A 366 -34.20 57.50 -120.00
CA LEU A 366 -35.63 57.76 -119.92
C LEU A 366 -35.99 59.22 -120.29
N ASN A 367 -35.01 60.14 -120.27
CA ASN A 367 -35.21 61.54 -120.68
C ASN A 367 -35.42 61.66 -122.20
N ASP A 368 -34.67 60.90 -123.00
CA ASP A 368 -34.76 60.92 -124.46
C ASP A 368 -36.08 60.34 -124.94
N LEU A 369 -36.58 59.30 -124.26
CA LEU A 369 -37.95 58.82 -124.44
C LEU A 369 -38.99 59.90 -124.11
N ASP A 370 -38.78 60.70 -123.06
CA ASP A 370 -39.63 61.84 -122.73
C ASP A 370 -39.50 63.00 -123.73
N GLU A 371 -38.45 63.09 -124.53
CA GLU A 371 -38.36 64.01 -125.69
C GLU A 371 -39.05 63.45 -126.93
N LEU A 372 -38.84 62.17 -127.24
CA LEU A 372 -39.51 61.50 -128.34
C LEU A 372 -41.04 61.56 -128.19
N VAL A 373 -41.56 61.41 -126.97
CA VAL A 373 -42.98 61.61 -126.67
C VAL A 373 -43.46 63.03 -127.03
N LYS A 374 -42.64 64.08 -126.81
CA LYS A 374 -42.98 65.46 -127.19
C LYS A 374 -43.03 65.60 -128.72
N VAL A 375 -42.01 65.09 -129.41
CA VAL A 375 -41.88 65.12 -130.87
C VAL A 375 -43.03 64.36 -131.55
N ARG A 376 -43.27 63.11 -131.16
CA ARG A 376 -44.32 62.27 -131.74
C ARG A 376 -45.70 62.90 -131.59
N HIS A 377 -46.00 63.49 -130.43
CA HIS A 377 -47.22 64.28 -130.22
C HIS A 377 -47.28 65.55 -131.08
N GLU A 378 -46.16 66.25 -131.32
CA GLU A 378 -46.15 67.46 -132.16
C GLU A 378 -46.56 67.18 -133.61
N TYR A 379 -46.14 66.05 -134.19
CA TYR A 379 -46.49 65.64 -135.56
C TYR A 379 -47.78 64.81 -135.62
N GLY A 380 -48.36 64.45 -134.46
CA GLY A 380 -49.60 63.68 -134.35
C GLY A 380 -49.44 62.21 -134.74
N VAL A 381 -48.23 61.68 -134.69
CA VAL A 381 -47.91 60.28 -135.02
C VAL A 381 -47.94 59.40 -133.76
N GLN A 382 -48.01 58.08 -133.95
CA GLN A 382 -48.07 57.12 -132.85
C GLN A 382 -46.76 57.09 -132.04
N LEU A 383 -46.90 56.96 -130.71
CA LEU A 383 -45.77 56.68 -129.82
C LEU A 383 -45.27 55.24 -130.06
N PRO A 384 -43.95 55.03 -130.27
CA PRO A 384 -43.40 53.68 -130.35
C PRO A 384 -43.40 52.99 -128.98
N HIS A 385 -43.35 51.66 -129.02
CA HIS A 385 -43.14 50.80 -127.86
C HIS A 385 -41.63 50.52 -127.67
N ILE A 386 -41.22 50.14 -126.46
CA ILE A 386 -39.83 49.83 -126.11
C ILE A 386 -39.57 48.31 -126.19
N SER A 387 -38.68 47.87 -127.08
CA SER A 387 -38.09 46.53 -127.03
C SER A 387 -36.84 46.55 -126.16
N LEU A 388 -36.72 45.55 -125.29
CA LEU A 388 -35.54 45.36 -124.46
C LEU A 388 -34.35 44.87 -125.29
N THR A 389 -34.59 44.05 -126.32
CA THR A 389 -33.57 43.65 -127.31
C THR A 389 -33.01 44.88 -128.02
N ALA A 390 -33.87 45.77 -128.51
CA ALA A 390 -33.46 47.04 -129.12
C ALA A 390 -32.68 47.92 -128.13
N THR A 391 -33.15 48.00 -126.88
CA THR A 391 -32.49 48.76 -125.81
C THR A 391 -31.10 48.20 -125.48
N ALA A 392 -30.93 46.88 -125.50
CA ALA A 392 -29.64 46.24 -125.28
C ALA A 392 -28.65 46.50 -126.43
N ILE A 393 -29.14 46.59 -127.67
CA ILE A 393 -28.31 46.98 -128.82
C ILE A 393 -27.92 48.45 -128.68
N ALA A 394 -28.88 49.35 -128.42
CA ALA A 394 -28.63 50.79 -128.17
C ALA A 394 -27.56 51.05 -127.10
N MET A 395 -27.50 50.22 -126.05
CA MET A 395 -26.42 50.29 -125.05
C MET A 395 -25.05 49.96 -125.65
N MET A 396 -24.96 48.93 -126.49
CA MET A 396 -23.72 48.58 -127.21
C MET A 396 -23.36 49.62 -128.27
N SER A 397 -24.34 50.19 -128.96
CA SER A 397 -24.20 51.31 -129.91
C SER A 397 -23.62 52.55 -129.20
N SER A 398 -24.19 52.92 -128.06
CA SER A 398 -23.74 54.06 -127.24
C SER A 398 -22.32 53.87 -126.69
N ASP A 399 -22.00 52.67 -126.17
CA ASP A 399 -20.67 52.37 -125.62
C ASP A 399 -19.62 52.07 -126.70
N PHE A 400 -20.00 51.68 -127.92
CA PHE A 400 -19.08 51.55 -129.05
C PHE A 400 -18.39 52.89 -129.38
N LEU A 401 -19.11 54.00 -129.26
CA LEU A 401 -18.58 55.34 -129.48
C LEU A 401 -17.51 55.76 -128.45
N LYS A 402 -17.33 55.01 -127.35
CA LYS A 402 -16.18 55.17 -126.43
C LYS A 402 -14.88 54.53 -126.92
N ILE A 403 -14.92 53.67 -127.95
CA ILE A 403 -13.74 53.00 -128.50
C ILE A 403 -13.47 53.34 -129.97
N ALA A 404 -14.45 53.92 -130.68
CA ALA A 404 -14.30 54.45 -132.03
C ALA A 404 -13.70 55.87 -132.02
N PRO A 405 -12.51 56.11 -132.64
CA PRO A 405 -11.91 57.44 -132.70
C PRO A 405 -12.65 58.38 -133.66
N ASP A 406 -13.36 57.83 -134.63
CA ASP A 406 -14.24 58.57 -135.55
C ASP A 406 -15.69 58.34 -135.12
N PHE A 407 -16.47 59.42 -135.02
CA PHE A 407 -17.92 59.34 -134.75
C PHE A 407 -18.64 58.82 -136.00
N ASN A 408 -19.10 57.57 -135.95
CA ASN A 408 -19.77 56.85 -137.04
C ASN A 408 -20.53 55.64 -136.46
N HIS A 409 -21.56 55.20 -137.17
CA HIS A 409 -22.36 54.01 -136.86
C HIS A 409 -21.50 52.74 -136.71
N PRO A 410 -21.74 51.84 -135.73
CA PRO A 410 -20.93 50.65 -135.51
C PRO A 410 -20.94 49.68 -136.69
N ILE A 411 -22.08 49.53 -137.36
CA ILE A 411 -22.24 48.66 -138.56
C ILE A 411 -21.30 49.07 -139.70
N ASN A 412 -21.04 50.38 -139.85
CA ASN A 412 -20.09 50.94 -140.84
C ASN A 412 -18.61 50.71 -140.46
N GLN A 413 -18.31 50.24 -139.25
CA GLN A 413 -16.95 50.08 -138.70
C GLN A 413 -16.54 48.60 -138.51
N THR A 414 -17.34 47.67 -139.05
CA THR A 414 -17.19 46.22 -138.84
C THR A 414 -15.84 45.63 -139.30
N GLU A 415 -15.19 46.21 -140.31
CA GLU A 415 -13.82 45.82 -140.70
C GLU A 415 -12.78 46.06 -139.59
N SER A 416 -12.97 47.09 -138.76
CA SER A 416 -12.01 47.51 -137.73
C SER A 416 -12.31 46.92 -136.34
N TYR A 417 -13.59 46.63 -136.04
CA TYR A 417 -14.04 46.23 -134.69
C TYR A 417 -14.76 44.86 -134.64
N GLY A 418 -14.90 44.18 -135.77
CA GLY A 418 -15.65 42.93 -135.88
C GLY A 418 -17.17 43.16 -136.05
N PRO A 419 -17.98 42.08 -136.08
CA PRO A 419 -19.39 42.18 -136.42
C PRO A 419 -20.20 42.99 -135.38
N PHE A 420 -21.14 43.77 -135.90
CA PHE A 420 -22.24 44.41 -135.18
C PHE A 420 -23.57 43.92 -135.80
N TRP A 421 -24.70 44.28 -135.22
CA TRP A 421 -26.01 44.00 -135.82
C TRP A 421 -26.33 45.00 -136.93
N GLU A 422 -27.26 44.65 -137.82
CA GLU A 422 -27.86 45.61 -138.76
C GLU A 422 -29.21 46.06 -138.18
N ASP A 423 -29.41 47.36 -138.12
CA ASP A 423 -30.52 48.07 -137.50
C ASP A 423 -30.73 49.45 -138.16
N GLU A 424 -31.88 50.07 -137.91
CA GLU A 424 -32.10 51.49 -138.19
C GLU A 424 -31.68 52.26 -136.92
N GLU A 425 -30.45 52.78 -136.93
CA GLU A 425 -29.76 53.35 -135.76
C GLU A 425 -29.59 54.88 -135.87
N ASP A 426 -30.07 55.62 -134.87
CA ASP A 426 -29.79 57.04 -134.69
C ASP A 426 -28.76 57.25 -133.57
N ILE A 427 -27.57 57.78 -133.89
CA ILE A 427 -26.49 58.05 -132.91
C ILE A 427 -26.29 59.55 -132.65
N ALA A 428 -26.01 59.91 -131.41
CA ALA A 428 -25.66 61.27 -130.98
C ALA A 428 -24.39 61.29 -130.13
N ALA A 429 -23.70 62.43 -130.13
CA ALA A 429 -22.56 62.72 -129.26
C ALA A 429 -22.62 64.16 -128.73
N GLY A 430 -21.95 64.43 -127.61
CA GLY A 430 -22.10 65.68 -126.86
C GLY A 430 -23.27 65.64 -125.87
N THR A 431 -23.90 64.48 -125.68
CA THR A 431 -25.19 64.29 -125.00
C THR A 431 -25.14 64.44 -123.48
N ASP A 432 -23.95 64.73 -122.91
CA ASP A 432 -23.81 65.18 -121.52
C ASP A 432 -24.23 66.65 -121.32
N TYR A 433 -24.37 67.43 -122.41
CA TYR A 433 -24.80 68.84 -122.39
C TYR A 433 -26.29 68.97 -122.75
N PRO A 434 -27.12 69.71 -121.98
CA PRO A 434 -28.55 69.87 -122.26
C PRO A 434 -28.91 70.58 -123.59
N GLU A 435 -27.98 71.33 -124.18
CA GLU A 435 -28.13 71.87 -125.54
C GLU A 435 -28.05 70.80 -126.64
N TYR A 436 -27.46 69.63 -126.35
CA TYR A 436 -27.30 68.50 -127.26
C TYR A 436 -27.99 67.22 -126.72
N GLU A 437 -29.12 67.40 -126.01
CA GLU A 437 -30.09 66.34 -125.73
C GLU A 437 -30.41 65.53 -127.01
N GLN A 438 -30.53 64.19 -126.91
CA GLN A 438 -30.38 63.30 -128.05
C GLN A 438 -31.42 63.58 -129.15
N VAL A 439 -32.71 63.43 -128.81
CA VAL A 439 -33.82 63.64 -129.74
C VAL A 439 -33.88 65.10 -130.19
N ARG A 440 -33.58 66.03 -129.30
CA ARG A 440 -33.47 67.45 -129.64
C ARG A 440 -32.38 67.75 -130.68
N SER A 441 -31.26 67.02 -130.63
CA SER A 441 -30.17 67.11 -131.61
C SER A 441 -30.64 66.64 -132.99
N TYR A 442 -31.29 65.46 -133.06
CA TYR A 442 -31.89 64.94 -134.30
C TYR A 442 -32.91 65.90 -134.90
N MET A 443 -33.78 66.49 -134.07
CA MET A 443 -34.78 67.44 -134.53
C MET A 443 -34.21 68.77 -135.05
N SER A 444 -32.92 69.07 -134.82
CA SER A 444 -32.27 70.27 -135.35
C SER A 444 -32.07 70.23 -136.87
N GLU A 445 -31.98 69.05 -137.47
CA GLU A 445 -31.85 68.85 -138.93
C GLU A 445 -33.03 69.45 -139.71
N LYS A 446 -34.20 69.64 -139.07
CA LYS A 446 -35.35 70.37 -139.63
C LYS A 446 -34.97 71.74 -140.17
N GLN A 447 -33.97 72.40 -139.58
CA GLN A 447 -33.55 73.73 -140.03
C GLN A 447 -33.06 73.74 -141.48
N TYR A 448 -32.55 72.63 -142.02
CA TYR A 448 -32.18 72.53 -143.44
C TYR A 448 -33.39 72.55 -144.38
N ILE A 449 -34.51 71.94 -143.97
CA ILE A 449 -35.80 72.01 -144.66
C ILE A 449 -36.35 73.43 -144.57
N ASP A 450 -36.38 74.00 -143.36
CA ASP A 450 -37.00 75.31 -143.11
C ASP A 450 -36.23 76.44 -143.82
N ASP A 451 -34.88 76.40 -143.83
CA ASP A 451 -34.06 77.34 -144.61
C ASP A 451 -34.23 77.15 -146.13
N ALA A 452 -34.45 75.92 -146.61
CA ALA A 452 -34.71 75.65 -148.03
C ALA A 452 -36.07 76.20 -148.47
N ILE A 453 -37.11 76.01 -147.64
CA ILE A 453 -38.45 76.58 -147.83
C ILE A 453 -38.43 78.12 -147.76
N ALA A 454 -37.62 78.69 -146.85
CA ALA A 454 -37.44 80.14 -146.77
C ALA A 454 -36.78 80.75 -148.02
N LYS A 455 -35.99 79.97 -148.75
CA LYS A 455 -35.38 80.35 -150.04
C LYS A 455 -36.32 80.14 -151.24
N ASP A 456 -37.12 79.07 -151.25
CA ASP A 456 -38.18 78.82 -152.22
C ASP A 456 -39.47 78.33 -151.56
N GLY A 457 -40.43 79.24 -151.38
CA GLY A 457 -41.75 78.91 -150.81
C GLY A 457 -42.58 77.91 -151.63
N SER A 458 -42.18 77.57 -152.86
CA SER A 458 -42.81 76.48 -153.63
C SER A 458 -42.52 75.09 -153.02
N LEU A 459 -41.49 75.00 -152.18
CA LEU A 459 -41.10 73.79 -151.45
C LEU A 459 -41.95 73.55 -150.20
N GLN A 460 -42.73 74.53 -149.73
CA GLN A 460 -43.61 74.39 -148.55
C GLN A 460 -44.48 73.13 -148.61
N LYS A 461 -44.93 72.71 -149.80
CA LYS A 461 -45.73 71.50 -150.03
C LYS A 461 -45.05 70.17 -149.62
N TYR A 462 -43.74 70.18 -149.39
CA TYR A 462 -42.95 69.04 -148.89
C TYR A 462 -42.57 69.16 -147.41
N ALA A 463 -43.05 70.19 -146.69
CA ALA A 463 -42.88 70.26 -145.25
C ALA A 463 -43.76 69.19 -144.56
N TYR A 464 -43.20 68.53 -143.54
CA TYR A 464 -43.86 67.44 -142.81
C TYR A 464 -44.89 67.94 -141.80
N ASP A 465 -44.80 69.20 -141.38
CA ASP A 465 -45.65 69.85 -140.37
C ASP A 465 -46.98 70.41 -140.92
N ASN A 466 -47.15 70.49 -142.25
CA ASN A 466 -48.43 70.87 -142.90
C ASN A 466 -49.59 69.92 -142.58
N ASN A 467 -49.29 68.64 -142.37
CA ASN A 467 -50.25 67.56 -142.19
C ASN A 467 -50.14 67.02 -140.76
N LYS A 468 -51.16 67.27 -139.94
CA LYS A 468 -51.24 66.77 -138.56
C LYS A 468 -52.60 66.07 -138.37
N PRO A 469 -52.66 64.74 -138.18
CA PRO A 469 -51.54 63.80 -138.09
C PRO A 469 -50.75 63.68 -139.41
N LEU A 470 -49.44 63.46 -139.30
CA LEU A 470 -48.58 63.08 -140.41
C LEU A 470 -48.86 61.62 -140.79
N THR A 471 -49.17 61.35 -142.06
CA THR A 471 -49.46 60.00 -142.56
C THR A 471 -48.27 59.43 -143.31
N GLN A 472 -48.20 58.09 -143.43
CA GLN A 472 -47.10 57.38 -144.08
C GLN A 472 -46.85 57.89 -145.52
N ASP A 473 -47.89 57.95 -146.35
CA ASP A 473 -47.86 58.45 -147.74
C ASP A 473 -47.32 59.90 -147.87
N VAL A 474 -47.43 60.69 -146.80
CA VAL A 474 -46.97 62.08 -146.74
C VAL A 474 -45.53 62.15 -146.23
N TRP A 475 -45.17 61.32 -145.26
CA TRP A 475 -43.78 61.16 -144.82
C TRP A 475 -42.92 60.65 -145.97
N GLU A 476 -43.26 59.50 -146.58
CA GLU A 476 -42.51 58.86 -147.67
C GLU A 476 -42.29 59.80 -148.85
N ARG A 477 -43.37 60.39 -149.38
CA ARG A 477 -43.30 61.32 -150.52
C ARG A 477 -42.46 62.57 -150.22
N ASN A 478 -42.45 63.05 -148.98
CA ASN A 478 -41.63 64.18 -148.57
C ASN A 478 -40.17 63.74 -148.36
N THR A 479 -39.93 62.57 -147.77
CA THR A 479 -38.62 61.93 -147.59
C THR A 479 -37.93 61.68 -148.93
N ASP A 480 -38.62 61.05 -149.89
CA ASP A 480 -38.18 60.86 -151.27
C ASP A 480 -37.79 62.19 -151.93
N TYR A 481 -38.58 63.24 -151.70
CA TYR A 481 -38.26 64.57 -152.22
C TYR A 481 -36.97 65.10 -151.61
N TRP A 482 -36.87 65.20 -150.28
CA TRP A 482 -35.73 65.83 -149.62
C TRP A 482 -34.42 65.06 -149.83
N ASN A 483 -34.44 63.72 -149.76
CA ASN A 483 -33.25 62.88 -149.95
C ASN A 483 -32.71 63.01 -151.38
N ASN A 484 -33.59 63.22 -152.37
CA ASN A 484 -33.18 63.50 -153.74
C ASN A 484 -32.77 64.97 -154.01
N HIS A 485 -32.93 65.91 -153.07
CA HIS A 485 -32.74 67.35 -153.35
C HIS A 485 -31.82 68.12 -152.38
N LEU A 486 -31.70 67.75 -151.11
CA LEU A 486 -30.94 68.53 -150.11
C LEU A 486 -29.46 68.72 -150.48
N GLY A 487 -28.75 67.66 -150.87
CA GLY A 487 -27.36 67.76 -151.34
C GLY A 487 -27.19 68.63 -152.59
N LYS A 488 -28.23 68.76 -153.43
CA LYS A 488 -28.25 69.67 -154.61
C LYS A 488 -28.50 71.14 -154.21
N LEU A 489 -29.10 71.35 -153.04
CA LEU A 489 -29.35 72.67 -152.43
C LEU A 489 -28.21 73.12 -151.49
N GLY A 490 -27.21 72.26 -151.26
CA GLY A 490 -26.03 72.54 -150.43
C GLY A 490 -26.22 72.26 -148.93
N TYR A 491 -27.18 71.41 -148.58
CA TYR A 491 -27.45 70.99 -147.20
C TYR A 491 -26.95 69.56 -146.92
N GLN A 492 -26.86 69.22 -145.64
CA GLN A 492 -26.59 67.85 -145.17
C GLN A 492 -27.86 66.99 -145.27
N GLU A 493 -27.71 65.70 -144.97
CA GLU A 493 -28.82 64.76 -144.87
C GLU A 493 -29.67 65.05 -143.61
N ILE A 494 -30.86 64.46 -143.54
CA ILE A 494 -31.88 64.71 -142.49
C ILE A 494 -32.45 63.41 -141.92
N GLY A 495 -31.59 62.37 -141.87
CA GLY A 495 -32.00 61.00 -141.57
C GLY A 495 -32.58 60.86 -140.17
N HIS A 496 -31.96 61.51 -139.17
CA HIS A 496 -32.40 61.41 -137.79
C HIS A 496 -33.74 62.14 -137.57
N TYR A 497 -33.93 63.32 -138.17
CA TYR A 497 -35.22 64.01 -138.17
C TYR A 497 -36.31 63.21 -138.90
N GLN A 498 -35.98 62.54 -140.02
CA GLN A 498 -36.90 61.64 -140.72
C GLN A 498 -37.32 60.46 -139.85
N SER A 499 -36.37 59.77 -139.20
CA SER A 499 -36.61 58.71 -138.22
C SER A 499 -37.53 59.20 -137.11
N MET A 500 -37.15 60.26 -136.37
CA MET A 500 -37.90 60.73 -135.20
C MET A 500 -39.39 61.04 -135.45
N ILE A 501 -39.79 61.34 -136.70
CA ILE A 501 -41.19 61.57 -137.10
C ILE A 501 -41.83 60.47 -137.97
N ASN A 502 -41.12 59.36 -138.26
CA ASN A 502 -41.57 58.25 -139.10
C ASN A 502 -42.86 57.58 -138.56
N PRO A 503 -44.01 57.66 -139.27
CA PRO A 503 -45.29 57.11 -138.81
C PRO A 503 -45.31 55.58 -138.66
N ALA A 504 -44.49 54.83 -139.40
CA ALA A 504 -44.41 53.37 -139.32
C ALA A 504 -43.65 52.87 -138.07
N GLN A 505 -42.68 53.65 -137.59
CA GLN A 505 -41.81 53.27 -136.47
C GLN A 505 -42.61 53.14 -135.17
N ASN A 506 -42.78 51.90 -134.71
CA ASN A 506 -43.54 51.57 -133.50
C ASN A 506 -42.80 50.62 -132.53
N SER A 507 -41.52 50.30 -132.77
CA SER A 507 -40.67 49.58 -131.80
C SER A 507 -39.25 50.14 -131.79
N ILE A 508 -38.75 50.55 -130.62
CA ILE A 508 -37.42 51.16 -130.43
C ILE A 508 -36.70 50.63 -129.19
N GLY A 509 -35.41 50.89 -129.11
CA GLY A 509 -34.62 50.99 -127.88
C GLY A 509 -34.09 52.42 -127.70
N ALA A 510 -33.66 52.76 -126.49
CA ALA A 510 -32.95 54.02 -126.22
C ALA A 510 -31.91 53.80 -125.13
N ALA A 511 -30.71 54.35 -125.31
CA ALA A 511 -29.63 54.29 -124.34
C ALA A 511 -28.75 55.55 -124.37
N ARG A 512 -28.05 55.80 -123.27
CA ARG A 512 -27.03 56.84 -123.16
C ARG A 512 -25.76 56.29 -122.53
N THR A 513 -24.65 56.91 -122.86
CA THR A 513 -23.32 56.69 -122.32
C THR A 513 -22.76 58.06 -121.93
N THR A 514 -22.05 58.18 -120.82
CA THR A 514 -21.64 59.50 -120.27
C THR A 514 -20.14 59.60 -120.06
N GLY A 515 -19.60 60.82 -120.16
CA GLY A 515 -18.17 61.13 -120.17
C GLY A 515 -17.49 60.93 -121.53
N THR A 516 -16.19 61.25 -121.59
CA THR A 516 -15.43 61.44 -122.84
C THR A 516 -15.42 60.21 -123.76
N LEU A 517 -15.77 60.43 -125.02
CA LEU A 517 -15.71 59.46 -126.12
C LEU A 517 -14.30 59.40 -126.74
N ALA A 518 -13.99 58.33 -127.48
CA ALA A 518 -12.70 58.24 -128.19
C ALA A 518 -12.55 59.29 -129.30
N SER A 519 -13.67 59.81 -129.83
CA SER A 519 -13.75 60.94 -130.75
C SER A 519 -13.64 62.33 -130.10
N GLY A 520 -13.57 62.41 -128.77
CA GLY A 520 -13.33 63.67 -128.03
C GLY A 520 -14.58 64.49 -127.68
N TYR A 521 -15.78 64.01 -128.00
CA TYR A 521 -17.03 64.55 -127.44
C TYR A 521 -17.29 64.02 -126.02
N GLU A 522 -18.19 64.66 -125.26
CA GLU A 522 -18.62 64.20 -123.93
C GLU A 522 -20.02 63.61 -123.99
N GLY A 523 -20.14 62.31 -123.68
CA GLY A 523 -21.38 61.55 -123.77
C GLY A 523 -21.80 61.18 -125.20
N SER A 524 -22.39 59.99 -125.32
CA SER A 524 -23.07 59.47 -126.52
C SER A 524 -24.47 58.98 -126.17
N SER A 525 -25.36 58.86 -127.15
CA SER A 525 -26.67 58.24 -126.97
C SER A 525 -27.13 57.61 -128.28
N SER A 526 -27.91 56.54 -128.20
CA SER A 526 -28.39 55.79 -129.37
C SER A 526 -29.88 55.46 -129.24
N ILE A 527 -30.63 55.61 -130.33
CA ILE A 527 -32.01 55.12 -130.48
C ILE A 527 -32.01 54.15 -131.65
N ASP A 528 -32.40 52.91 -131.35
CA ASP A 528 -32.15 51.77 -132.24
C ASP A 528 -33.48 51.09 -132.54
N ILE A 529 -33.76 50.88 -133.82
CA ILE A 529 -35.10 50.53 -134.30
C ILE A 529 -35.08 49.10 -134.84
N LEU A 530 -35.83 48.21 -134.17
CA LEU A 530 -35.94 46.80 -134.54
C LEU A 530 -37.22 46.52 -135.31
N GLN A 531 -37.11 46.59 -136.63
CA GLN A 531 -38.19 46.33 -137.59
C GLN A 531 -37.69 45.44 -138.73
N SER A 532 -38.60 44.66 -139.33
CA SER A 532 -38.31 43.93 -140.56
C SER A 532 -39.29 44.34 -141.66
N ASN A 533 -38.74 44.73 -142.81
CA ASN A 533 -39.47 45.08 -144.02
C ASN A 533 -39.55 43.85 -144.93
N TYR A 534 -40.76 43.35 -145.22
CA TYR A 534 -40.96 42.17 -146.07
C TYR A 534 -41.04 42.47 -147.58
N GLY A 535 -40.78 43.72 -147.99
CA GLY A 535 -40.76 44.13 -149.39
C GLY A 535 -42.15 44.36 -150.00
N ASP A 536 -43.20 44.32 -149.18
CA ASP A 536 -44.60 44.56 -149.53
C ASP A 536 -45.21 45.72 -148.72
N GLU A 537 -44.35 46.63 -148.23
CA GLU A 537 -44.68 47.76 -147.36
C GLU A 537 -45.23 47.35 -145.96
N THR A 538 -45.26 46.05 -145.62
CA THR A 538 -45.65 45.59 -144.29
C THR A 538 -44.47 45.52 -143.31
N TYR A 539 -44.58 46.31 -142.24
CA TYR A 539 -43.65 46.32 -141.11
C TYR A 539 -44.19 45.44 -139.97
N VAL A 540 -43.39 44.50 -139.48
CA VAL A 540 -43.76 43.59 -138.39
C VAL A 540 -42.79 43.73 -137.21
N PHE A 541 -43.34 44.01 -136.03
CA PHE A 541 -42.57 44.13 -134.78
C PHE A 541 -42.15 42.73 -134.29
N GLN A 542 -40.86 42.43 -134.32
CA GLN A 542 -40.35 41.10 -133.97
C GLN A 542 -40.20 40.86 -132.47
N TYR A 543 -40.30 41.91 -131.65
CA TYR A 543 -40.25 41.83 -130.18
C TYR A 543 -41.45 42.55 -129.56
N PRO A 544 -42.29 41.87 -128.76
CA PRO A 544 -43.46 42.47 -128.15
C PRO A 544 -43.05 43.36 -126.98
N SER A 545 -43.32 44.63 -127.16
CA SER A 545 -42.63 45.73 -126.52
C SER A 545 -43.52 46.46 -125.51
N PHE A 546 -42.90 47.16 -124.57
CA PHE A 546 -43.56 47.87 -123.48
C PHE A 546 -44.04 49.24 -123.95
N THR A 547 -45.11 49.80 -123.39
CA THR A 547 -45.32 51.25 -123.58
C THR A 547 -44.20 52.03 -122.91
N ILE A 548 -43.91 53.26 -123.37
CA ILE A 548 -42.85 54.11 -122.81
C ILE A 548 -43.02 54.26 -121.29
N ASP A 549 -44.24 54.51 -120.81
CA ASP A 549 -44.55 54.59 -119.38
C ASP A 549 -44.30 53.27 -118.63
N GLN A 550 -44.68 52.12 -119.19
CA GLN A 550 -44.41 50.80 -118.59
C GLN A 550 -42.91 50.53 -118.45
N TYR A 551 -42.12 50.87 -119.48
CA TYR A 551 -40.68 50.73 -119.43
C TYR A 551 -40.05 51.64 -118.37
N LYS A 552 -40.47 52.91 -118.32
CA LYS A 552 -40.04 53.89 -117.31
C LYS A 552 -40.38 53.42 -115.89
N ASP A 553 -41.58 52.90 -115.65
CA ASP A 553 -41.98 52.38 -114.34
C ASP A 553 -41.14 51.16 -113.93
N LEU A 554 -40.85 50.25 -114.86
CA LEU A 554 -40.00 49.07 -114.60
C LEU A 554 -38.56 49.46 -114.27
N VAL A 555 -37.94 50.34 -115.06
CA VAL A 555 -36.56 50.82 -114.82
C VAL A 555 -36.48 51.54 -113.47
N ASN A 556 -37.34 52.52 -113.21
CA ASN A 556 -37.32 53.27 -111.94
C ASN A 556 -37.59 52.36 -110.72
N SER A 557 -38.51 51.40 -110.84
CA SER A 557 -38.81 50.44 -109.77
C SER A 557 -37.63 49.50 -109.48
N TYR A 558 -36.87 49.11 -110.51
CA TYR A 558 -35.69 48.28 -110.36
C TYR A 558 -34.50 49.05 -109.77
N VAL A 559 -34.16 50.21 -110.35
CA VAL A 559 -33.03 51.05 -109.91
C VAL A 559 -33.19 51.48 -108.44
N ALA A 560 -34.42 51.71 -107.98
CA ALA A 560 -34.70 52.01 -106.58
C ALA A 560 -34.42 50.84 -105.61
N ASN A 561 -34.35 49.58 -106.07
CA ASN A 561 -34.04 48.42 -105.23
C ASN A 561 -33.61 47.15 -106.01
N PRO A 562 -32.41 47.12 -106.64
CA PRO A 562 -31.95 45.95 -107.41
C PRO A 562 -31.81 44.69 -106.55
N ASP A 563 -31.57 44.86 -105.25
CA ASP A 563 -31.44 43.78 -104.26
C ASP A 563 -32.73 42.93 -104.07
N LYS A 564 -33.88 43.39 -104.57
CA LYS A 564 -35.14 42.62 -104.62
C LYS A 564 -35.19 41.56 -105.73
N ALA A 565 -34.31 41.60 -106.73
CA ALA A 565 -34.37 40.69 -107.87
C ALA A 565 -34.42 39.20 -107.44
N ASN A 566 -35.21 38.39 -108.15
CA ASN A 566 -35.54 37.02 -107.76
C ASN A 566 -34.28 36.15 -107.55
N PHE A 567 -33.31 36.20 -108.47
CA PHE A 567 -32.01 35.54 -108.32
C PHE A 567 -31.21 35.99 -107.07
N VAL A 568 -31.27 37.27 -106.67
CA VAL A 568 -30.61 37.76 -105.45
C VAL A 568 -31.30 37.18 -104.21
N GLN A 569 -32.63 37.18 -104.17
CA GLN A 569 -33.41 36.61 -103.07
C GLN A 569 -33.19 35.10 -102.93
N ALA A 570 -33.10 34.37 -104.05
CA ALA A 570 -32.73 32.96 -104.08
C ALA A 570 -31.33 32.70 -103.50
N ALA A 571 -30.33 33.53 -103.85
CA ALA A 571 -28.98 33.43 -103.29
C ALA A 571 -28.96 33.76 -101.78
N GLN A 572 -29.74 34.76 -101.32
CA GLN A 572 -29.90 35.05 -99.89
C GLN A 572 -30.53 33.89 -99.12
N ALA A 573 -31.54 33.22 -99.70
CA ALA A 573 -32.16 32.04 -99.12
C ALA A 573 -31.15 30.87 -99.02
N ALA A 574 -30.35 30.65 -100.07
CA ALA A 574 -29.32 29.61 -100.06
C ALA A 574 -28.25 29.83 -98.97
N VAL A 575 -27.83 31.08 -98.71
CA VAL A 575 -26.93 31.42 -97.59
C VAL A 575 -27.59 31.14 -96.23
N LYS A 576 -28.87 31.50 -96.05
CA LYS A 576 -29.62 31.24 -94.81
C LYS A 576 -29.72 29.75 -94.51
N SER A 577 -30.06 28.93 -95.52
CA SER A 577 -30.12 27.47 -95.40
C SER A 577 -28.76 26.85 -95.07
N ALA A 578 -27.68 27.28 -95.73
CA ALA A 578 -26.33 26.81 -95.44
C ALA A 578 -25.86 27.19 -94.02
N GLN A 579 -26.24 28.38 -93.53
CA GLN A 579 -25.94 28.81 -92.15
C GLN A 579 -26.63 27.90 -91.13
N GLY A 580 -27.91 27.56 -91.33
CA GLY A 580 -28.65 26.65 -90.44
C GLY A 580 -28.04 25.24 -90.34
N VAL A 581 -27.44 24.74 -91.42
CA VAL A 581 -26.69 23.46 -91.40
C VAL A 581 -25.41 23.59 -90.57
N VAL A 582 -24.64 24.67 -90.75
CA VAL A 582 -23.42 24.95 -89.96
C VAL A 582 -23.73 25.14 -88.48
N ASP A 583 -24.86 25.76 -88.14
CA ASP A 583 -25.29 25.98 -86.75
C ASP A 583 -25.69 24.65 -86.09
N HIS A 584 -26.44 23.80 -86.80
CA HIS A 584 -26.78 22.43 -86.36
C HIS A 584 -25.52 21.59 -86.09
N ASP A 585 -24.60 21.52 -87.05
CA ASP A 585 -23.35 20.75 -86.93
C ASP A 585 -22.41 21.29 -85.84
N THR A 586 -22.49 22.60 -85.57
CA THR A 586 -21.76 23.22 -84.45
C THR A 586 -22.26 22.67 -83.12
N GLU A 587 -23.56 22.48 -82.92
CA GLU A 587 -24.11 21.88 -81.71
C GLU A 587 -23.89 20.36 -81.63
N ASP A 588 -23.98 19.61 -82.73
CA ASP A 588 -23.66 18.17 -82.74
C ASP A 588 -22.19 17.92 -82.34
N TYR A 589 -21.26 18.69 -82.90
CA TYR A 589 -19.84 18.65 -82.52
C TYR A 589 -19.62 19.03 -81.06
N LYS A 590 -20.28 20.09 -80.55
CA LYS A 590 -20.23 20.48 -79.14
C LYS A 590 -20.75 19.38 -78.23
N HIS A 591 -21.88 18.75 -78.56
CA HIS A 591 -22.50 17.69 -77.76
C HIS A 591 -21.58 16.47 -77.65
N LYS A 592 -21.11 15.93 -78.78
CA LYS A 592 -20.20 14.79 -78.82
C LYS A 592 -18.90 15.05 -78.05
N LEU A 593 -18.33 16.25 -78.17
CA LEU A 593 -17.11 16.62 -77.44
C LEU A 593 -17.35 16.83 -75.93
N ASN A 594 -18.37 17.59 -75.55
CA ASN A 594 -18.53 18.10 -74.19
C ASN A 594 -19.32 17.17 -73.27
N ASP A 595 -20.34 16.49 -73.81
CA ASP A 595 -21.30 15.71 -73.01
C ASP A 595 -21.02 14.21 -73.10
N ILE A 596 -20.33 13.76 -74.14
CA ILE A 596 -19.95 12.36 -74.34
C ILE A 596 -18.44 12.15 -74.10
N GLN A 597 -17.55 12.74 -74.92
CA GLN A 597 -16.12 12.47 -74.84
C GLN A 597 -15.49 12.94 -73.51
N LYS A 598 -15.65 14.21 -73.12
CA LYS A 598 -15.03 14.75 -71.88
C LYS A 598 -15.46 14.01 -70.60
N PRO A 599 -16.75 13.64 -70.40
CA PRO A 599 -17.15 12.84 -69.25
C PRO A 599 -16.55 11.44 -69.23
N LEU A 600 -16.43 10.76 -70.40
CA LEU A 600 -15.73 9.48 -70.50
C LEU A 600 -14.24 9.62 -70.11
N GLU A 601 -13.52 10.64 -70.60
CA GLU A 601 -12.13 10.91 -70.18
C GLU A 601 -11.99 11.16 -68.67
N LYS A 602 -12.99 11.79 -68.04
CA LYS A 602 -13.04 12.00 -66.59
C LYS A 602 -13.30 10.68 -65.84
N GLN A 603 -14.10 9.76 -66.39
CA GLN A 603 -14.30 8.42 -65.84
C GLN A 603 -13.04 7.56 -65.95
N VAL A 604 -12.36 7.55 -67.10
CA VAL A 604 -11.06 6.85 -67.28
C VAL A 604 -10.05 7.28 -66.21
N LYS A 605 -9.90 8.59 -65.98
CA LYS A 605 -9.01 9.13 -64.93
C LYS A 605 -9.40 8.64 -63.53
N LYS A 606 -10.71 8.63 -63.21
CA LYS A 606 -11.23 8.15 -61.92
C LYS A 606 -10.97 6.65 -61.70
N PHE A 607 -11.21 5.81 -62.71
CA PHE A 607 -10.98 4.36 -62.60
C PHE A 607 -9.49 4.01 -62.51
N ASN A 608 -8.60 4.70 -63.25
CA ASN A 608 -7.16 4.50 -63.12
C ASN A 608 -6.63 4.80 -61.71
N ILE A 609 -7.13 5.85 -61.04
CA ILE A 609 -6.81 6.14 -59.63
C ILE A 609 -7.32 4.99 -58.74
N ALA A 610 -8.59 4.59 -58.87
CA ALA A 610 -9.18 3.52 -58.05
C ALA A 610 -8.49 2.14 -58.26
N ILE A 611 -7.95 1.88 -59.45
CA ILE A 611 -7.12 0.70 -59.75
C ILE A 611 -5.80 0.77 -58.98
N LYS A 612 -5.09 1.91 -59.04
CA LYS A 612 -3.84 2.12 -58.29
C LYS A 612 -4.03 1.98 -56.78
N ASP A 613 -5.06 2.61 -56.23
CA ASP A 613 -5.37 2.55 -54.79
C ASP A 613 -5.62 1.12 -54.32
N LYS A 614 -6.29 0.29 -55.15
CA LYS A 614 -6.52 -1.13 -54.87
C LYS A 614 -5.26 -1.98 -55.04
N GLN A 615 -4.42 -1.72 -56.04
CA GLN A 615 -3.10 -2.37 -56.16
C GLN A 615 -2.22 -2.09 -54.93
N ASP A 616 -2.18 -0.85 -54.45
CA ASP A 616 -1.39 -0.49 -53.27
C ASP A 616 -2.01 -1.01 -51.96
N ALA A 617 -3.35 -1.15 -51.89
CA ALA A 617 -4.01 -1.86 -50.79
C ALA A 617 -3.66 -3.37 -50.77
N ILE A 618 -3.62 -4.02 -51.94
CA ILE A 618 -3.20 -5.42 -52.08
C ILE A 618 -1.74 -5.61 -51.63
N LYS A 619 -0.82 -4.71 -52.04
CA LYS A 619 0.58 -4.74 -51.56
C LYS A 619 0.67 -4.67 -50.04
N ARG A 620 -0.06 -3.73 -49.41
CA ARG A 620 -0.09 -3.57 -47.95
C ARG A 620 -0.64 -4.81 -47.23
N ILE A 621 -1.77 -5.36 -47.70
CA ILE A 621 -2.40 -6.51 -47.03
C ILE A 621 -1.58 -7.80 -47.23
N ASN A 622 -0.92 -7.98 -48.38
CA ASN A 622 0.01 -9.08 -48.61
C ASN A 622 1.21 -9.02 -47.65
N LYS A 623 1.78 -7.83 -47.42
CA LYS A 623 2.85 -7.68 -46.43
C LYS A 623 2.36 -8.05 -45.02
N GLN A 624 1.20 -7.54 -44.61
CA GLN A 624 0.64 -7.87 -43.29
C GLN A 624 0.40 -9.38 -43.11
N ILE A 625 -0.11 -10.07 -44.13
CA ILE A 625 -0.27 -11.55 -44.09
C ILE A 625 1.07 -12.24 -43.91
N SER A 626 2.14 -11.78 -44.59
CA SER A 626 3.48 -12.34 -44.45
C SER A 626 4.10 -12.07 -43.07
N ASP A 627 3.87 -10.87 -42.52
CA ASP A 627 4.32 -10.49 -41.18
C ASP A 627 3.59 -11.34 -40.11
N ASP A 628 2.25 -11.40 -40.18
CA ASP A 628 1.39 -12.20 -39.30
C ASP A 628 1.78 -13.70 -39.33
N GLN A 629 2.17 -14.23 -40.49
CA GLN A 629 2.61 -15.63 -40.65
C GLN A 629 3.96 -15.91 -39.98
N SER A 630 4.91 -14.97 -40.07
CA SER A 630 6.21 -15.05 -39.38
C SER A 630 6.04 -15.01 -37.86
N ASP A 631 5.17 -14.12 -37.37
CA ASP A 631 4.82 -14.05 -35.95
C ASP A 631 4.09 -15.32 -35.49
N LEU A 632 3.15 -15.85 -36.28
CA LEU A 632 2.44 -17.09 -35.94
C LEU A 632 3.39 -18.28 -35.79
N LEU A 633 4.42 -18.38 -36.63
CA LEU A 633 5.50 -19.36 -36.50
C LEU A 633 6.25 -19.19 -35.17
N THR A 634 6.65 -17.97 -34.85
CA THR A 634 7.37 -17.62 -33.61
C THR A 634 6.54 -17.92 -32.36
N GLN A 635 5.27 -17.50 -32.33
CA GLN A 635 4.35 -17.74 -31.21
C GLN A 635 4.06 -19.25 -31.02
N LYS A 636 4.01 -20.05 -32.10
CA LYS A 636 3.90 -21.52 -32.00
C LYS A 636 5.12 -22.16 -31.34
N VAL A 637 6.34 -21.68 -31.62
CA VAL A 637 7.57 -22.15 -30.95
C VAL A 637 7.54 -21.81 -29.46
N HIS A 638 7.19 -20.57 -29.11
CA HIS A 638 7.06 -20.15 -27.70
C HIS A 638 5.98 -20.94 -26.96
N LEU A 639 4.83 -21.22 -27.59
CA LEU A 639 3.77 -22.05 -27.02
C LEU A 639 4.25 -23.47 -26.73
N LYS A 640 5.07 -24.08 -27.60
CA LYS A 640 5.66 -25.40 -27.34
C LYS A 640 6.59 -25.34 -26.13
N GLN A 641 7.53 -24.40 -26.11
CA GLN A 641 8.49 -24.22 -25.02
C GLN A 641 7.80 -23.98 -23.67
N ALA A 642 6.73 -23.18 -23.65
CA ALA A 642 5.92 -22.94 -22.45
C ALA A 642 5.23 -24.22 -21.96
N LYS A 643 4.66 -25.04 -22.86
CA LYS A 643 4.03 -26.34 -22.52
C LYS A 643 5.05 -27.33 -21.97
N ASP A 644 6.20 -27.47 -22.62
CA ASP A 644 7.29 -28.35 -22.17
C ASP A 644 7.78 -27.95 -20.75
N ARG A 645 7.91 -26.64 -20.49
CA ARG A 645 8.26 -26.08 -19.17
C ARG A 645 7.16 -26.31 -18.13
N TYR A 646 5.89 -26.06 -18.45
CA TYR A 646 4.75 -26.28 -17.55
C TYR A 646 4.64 -27.74 -17.11
N ASN A 647 4.74 -28.68 -18.06
CA ASN A 647 4.73 -30.11 -17.78
C ASN A 647 5.87 -30.53 -16.85
N THR A 648 7.09 -30.02 -17.12
CA THR A 648 8.29 -30.29 -16.30
C THR A 648 8.14 -29.78 -14.86
N LEU A 649 7.63 -28.55 -14.68
CA LEU A 649 7.43 -27.96 -13.35
C LEU A 649 6.29 -28.64 -12.58
N THR A 650 5.23 -29.07 -13.26
CA THR A 650 4.12 -29.83 -12.67
C THR A 650 4.60 -31.17 -12.09
N ALA A 651 5.33 -31.97 -12.88
CA ALA A 651 5.89 -33.24 -12.41
C ALA A 651 6.88 -33.06 -11.22
N SER A 652 7.62 -31.94 -11.21
CA SER A 652 8.49 -31.56 -10.09
C SER A 652 7.69 -31.18 -8.82
N HIS A 653 6.57 -30.46 -8.98
CA HIS A 653 5.65 -30.12 -7.90
C HIS A 653 5.04 -31.38 -7.26
N ASP A 654 4.53 -32.32 -8.05
CA ASP A 654 3.93 -33.56 -7.55
C ASP A 654 4.92 -34.40 -6.72
N LYS A 655 6.18 -34.47 -7.14
CA LYS A 655 7.25 -35.16 -6.41
C LYS A 655 7.51 -34.49 -5.06
N LYS A 656 7.47 -33.15 -4.99
CA LYS A 656 7.57 -32.38 -3.73
C LYS A 656 6.36 -32.61 -2.82
N VAL A 657 5.14 -32.68 -3.36
CA VAL A 657 3.91 -32.93 -2.58
C VAL A 657 3.93 -34.32 -1.93
N LYS A 658 4.40 -35.35 -2.67
CA LYS A 658 4.59 -36.70 -2.12
C LYS A 658 5.59 -36.71 -0.96
N ASN A 659 6.73 -36.03 -1.12
CA ASN A 659 7.75 -35.93 -0.07
C ASN A 659 7.23 -35.20 1.20
N TYR A 660 6.48 -34.10 1.05
CA TYR A 660 5.89 -33.39 2.18
C TYR A 660 4.96 -34.30 3.00
N LYS A 661 4.03 -35.00 2.34
CA LYS A 661 3.11 -35.96 3.00
C LYS A 661 3.87 -37.05 3.79
N ALA A 662 4.98 -37.55 3.26
CA ALA A 662 5.83 -38.52 3.95
C ALA A 662 6.48 -37.95 5.23
N THR A 663 7.03 -36.72 5.18
CA THR A 663 7.64 -36.08 6.36
C THR A 663 6.64 -35.84 7.49
N VAL A 664 5.39 -35.47 7.18
CA VAL A 664 4.33 -35.22 8.17
C VAL A 664 3.94 -36.50 8.91
N LYS A 665 3.96 -37.68 8.25
CA LYS A 665 3.74 -38.98 8.90
C LYS A 665 4.82 -39.26 9.96
N ALA A 666 6.08 -39.14 9.59
CA ALA A 666 7.22 -39.37 10.49
C ALA A 666 7.24 -38.41 11.70
N GLN A 667 6.78 -37.16 11.53
CA GLN A 667 6.63 -36.19 12.63
C GLN A 667 5.66 -36.69 13.72
N LYS A 668 4.52 -37.27 13.32
CA LYS A 668 3.48 -37.78 14.24
C LYS A 668 3.93 -39.06 14.97
N GLU A 669 4.68 -39.92 14.29
CA GLU A 669 5.30 -41.12 14.88
C GLU A 669 6.33 -40.73 15.96
N ALA A 670 7.20 -39.77 15.66
CA ALA A 670 8.18 -39.24 16.61
C ALA A 670 7.53 -38.49 17.81
N GLU A 671 6.36 -37.87 17.63
CA GLU A 671 5.59 -37.26 18.72
C GLU A 671 5.07 -38.31 19.70
N THR A 672 4.53 -39.40 19.16
CA THR A 672 3.95 -40.51 19.93
C THR A 672 5.03 -41.19 20.79
N ALA A 673 6.20 -41.48 20.21
CA ALA A 673 7.33 -42.07 20.93
C ALA A 673 7.86 -41.16 22.06
N LEU A 674 7.87 -39.84 21.85
CA LEU A 674 8.26 -38.88 22.88
C LEU A 674 7.24 -38.81 24.04
N LYS A 675 5.94 -38.98 23.77
CA LYS A 675 4.92 -39.03 24.83
C LYS A 675 5.17 -40.22 25.78
N THR A 676 5.29 -41.44 25.23
CA THR A 676 5.50 -42.67 26.01
C THR A 676 6.72 -42.60 26.93
N ALA A 677 7.83 -42.04 26.45
CA ALA A 677 9.04 -41.84 27.26
C ALA A 677 8.78 -40.90 28.47
N ASN A 678 8.05 -39.80 28.26
CA ASN A 678 7.72 -38.84 29.33
C ASN A 678 6.74 -39.41 30.36
N ASP A 679 5.84 -40.32 29.97
CA ASP A 679 4.88 -40.96 30.88
C ASP A 679 5.53 -42.05 31.77
N THR A 680 6.66 -42.62 31.35
CA THR A 680 7.34 -43.71 32.05
C THR A 680 8.27 -43.20 33.16
N LEU A 681 9.06 -42.17 32.87
CA LEU A 681 10.07 -41.61 33.79
C LEU A 681 9.54 -41.15 35.18
N PRO A 682 8.32 -40.61 35.33
CA PRO A 682 7.75 -40.30 36.66
C PRO A 682 7.58 -41.56 37.53
N GLN A 683 7.20 -42.70 36.95
CA GLN A 683 6.87 -43.92 37.68
C GLN A 683 8.10 -44.50 38.38
N ALA A 684 9.25 -44.54 37.68
CA ALA A 684 10.51 -44.98 38.26
C ALA A 684 10.99 -44.08 39.41
N LYS A 685 10.77 -42.76 39.31
CA LYS A 685 11.11 -41.79 40.37
C LYS A 685 10.26 -41.96 41.62
N THR A 686 8.97 -42.26 41.47
CA THR A 686 8.08 -42.53 42.61
C THR A 686 8.51 -43.78 43.37
N LYS A 687 8.84 -44.88 42.67
CA LYS A 687 9.32 -46.11 43.30
C LYS A 687 10.64 -45.89 44.07
N LEU A 688 11.61 -45.18 43.46
CA LEU A 688 12.88 -44.84 44.12
C LEU A 688 12.67 -44.04 45.43
N ALA A 689 11.76 -43.06 45.40
CA ALA A 689 11.48 -42.22 46.58
C ALA A 689 10.85 -43.02 47.73
N GLN A 690 10.03 -44.04 47.42
CA GLN A 690 9.44 -44.92 48.44
C GLN A 690 10.49 -45.85 49.06
N ALA A 691 11.29 -46.55 48.25
CA ALA A 691 12.33 -47.44 48.80
C ALA A 691 13.34 -46.70 49.70
N GLN A 692 13.68 -45.45 49.37
CA GLN A 692 14.52 -44.58 50.19
C GLN A 692 13.90 -44.16 51.53
N LYS A 693 12.57 -44.17 51.66
CA LYS A 693 11.83 -43.84 52.88
C LYS A 693 11.85 -44.98 53.90
N ASP A 694 11.92 -46.22 53.44
CA ASP A 694 11.74 -47.42 54.28
C ASP A 694 13.06 -47.92 54.93
N LEU A 695 14.20 -47.58 54.31
CA LEU A 695 15.53 -47.99 54.78
C LEU A 695 15.90 -47.54 56.22
N PRO A 696 15.57 -46.31 56.69
CA PRO A 696 15.90 -45.88 58.05
C PRO A 696 15.24 -46.74 59.14
N THR A 697 13.97 -47.14 58.93
CA THR A 697 13.21 -47.96 59.89
C THR A 697 13.85 -49.33 60.08
N LEU A 698 14.24 -50.00 58.98
CA LEU A 698 14.94 -51.29 59.05
C LEU A 698 16.29 -51.20 59.78
N LYS A 699 17.01 -50.07 59.64
CA LYS A 699 18.27 -49.84 60.37
C LYS A 699 18.05 -49.70 61.87
N GLN A 700 16.98 -49.03 62.29
CA GLN A 700 16.64 -48.91 63.71
C GLN A 700 16.37 -50.29 64.33
N THR A 701 15.56 -51.13 63.68
CA THR A 701 15.27 -52.49 64.15
C THR A 701 16.51 -53.38 64.26
N ALA A 702 17.49 -53.21 63.37
CA ALA A 702 18.77 -53.92 63.48
C ALA A 702 19.59 -53.50 64.71
N THR A 703 19.63 -52.20 65.03
CA THR A 703 20.27 -51.69 66.26
C THR A 703 19.56 -52.16 67.54
N GLU A 704 18.23 -52.20 67.54
CA GLU A 704 17.45 -52.69 68.69
C GLU A 704 17.77 -54.16 69.01
N LYS A 705 17.94 -55.02 68.00
CA LYS A 705 18.31 -56.44 68.19
C LYS A 705 19.79 -56.67 68.51
N ASP A 706 20.68 -55.77 68.11
CA ASP A 706 22.10 -55.78 68.52
C ASP A 706 22.26 -55.51 70.02
N ASN A 707 21.46 -54.61 70.59
CA ASN A 707 21.48 -54.32 72.02
C ASN A 707 20.96 -55.52 72.85
N THR A 708 19.80 -56.09 72.48
CA THR A 708 19.23 -57.26 73.20
C THR A 708 20.21 -58.45 73.29
N ALA A 709 21.03 -58.66 72.27
CA ALA A 709 22.03 -59.75 72.27
C ALA A 709 23.19 -59.52 73.25
N LYS A 710 23.49 -58.26 73.62
CA LYS A 710 24.55 -57.91 74.58
C LYS A 710 24.04 -58.02 76.02
N ASP A 711 22.84 -57.52 76.29
CA ASP A 711 22.25 -57.52 77.62
C ASP A 711 22.09 -58.95 78.17
N GLU A 712 21.69 -59.90 77.32
CA GLU A 712 21.53 -61.30 77.71
C GLU A 712 22.87 -62.06 77.83
N GLN A 713 23.93 -61.63 77.14
CA GLN A 713 25.29 -62.16 77.35
C GLN A 713 25.82 -61.76 78.74
N THR A 714 25.62 -60.50 79.15
CA THR A 714 26.13 -60.00 80.45
C THR A 714 25.56 -60.77 81.65
N LYS A 715 24.33 -61.29 81.56
CA LYS A 715 23.76 -62.17 82.61
C LYS A 715 24.43 -63.54 82.68
N LEU A 716 24.82 -64.12 81.53
CA LEU A 716 25.48 -65.42 81.47
C LEU A 716 26.83 -65.37 82.19
N ASP A 717 27.58 -64.30 81.96
CA ASP A 717 28.90 -64.07 82.56
C ASP A 717 28.80 -63.98 84.10
N GLN A 718 27.78 -63.28 84.61
CA GLN A 718 27.52 -63.13 86.06
C GLN A 718 27.16 -64.46 86.74
N LEU A 719 26.26 -65.25 86.15
CA LEU A 719 25.89 -66.57 86.68
C LEU A 719 27.08 -67.53 86.68
N THR A 720 27.95 -67.43 85.67
CA THR A 720 29.17 -68.24 85.56
C THR A 720 30.16 -67.94 86.69
N GLN A 721 30.34 -66.66 87.06
CA GLN A 721 31.24 -66.28 88.15
C GLN A 721 30.78 -66.84 89.51
N HIS A 722 29.49 -66.79 89.83
CA HIS A 722 28.97 -67.31 91.10
C HIS A 722 29.26 -68.81 91.29
N VAL A 723 29.23 -69.60 90.21
CA VAL A 723 29.62 -71.03 90.23
C VAL A 723 31.13 -71.23 90.51
N VAL A 724 31.99 -70.26 90.15
CA VAL A 724 33.43 -70.27 90.48
C VAL A 724 33.66 -69.94 91.95
N ASP A 725 32.94 -68.96 92.50
CA ASP A 725 33.13 -68.52 93.89
C ASP A 725 32.75 -69.64 94.89
N LEU A 726 31.65 -70.35 94.61
CA LEU A 726 31.23 -71.54 95.38
C LEU A 726 32.27 -72.67 95.35
N LYS A 727 33.12 -72.76 94.33
CA LYS A 727 34.21 -73.76 94.26
C LYS A 727 35.37 -73.44 95.21
N ASN A 728 35.56 -72.16 95.56
CA ASN A 728 36.75 -71.65 96.27
C ASN A 728 36.49 -71.34 97.75
N ALA A 729 35.25 -71.48 98.23
CA ALA A 729 34.78 -71.00 99.53
C ALA A 729 35.59 -71.46 100.76
N ALA A 730 36.11 -72.69 100.74
CA ALA A 730 36.92 -73.23 101.85
C ALA A 730 38.22 -72.45 102.08
N THR A 731 38.87 -71.96 101.02
CA THR A 731 40.09 -71.14 101.12
C THR A 731 39.75 -69.75 101.67
N ILE A 732 38.66 -69.16 101.20
CA ILE A 732 38.20 -67.81 101.57
C ILE A 732 37.92 -67.72 103.09
N LEU A 733 37.39 -68.78 103.69
CA LEU A 733 37.17 -68.90 105.14
C LEU A 733 38.48 -69.00 105.95
N ALA A 734 39.52 -69.62 105.41
CA ALA A 734 40.80 -69.79 106.12
C ALA A 734 41.56 -68.45 106.27
N ASP A 735 41.60 -67.64 105.21
CA ASP A 735 42.27 -66.33 105.24
C ASP A 735 41.54 -65.33 106.15
N ALA A 736 40.21 -65.36 106.19
CA ALA A 736 39.43 -64.47 107.05
C ALA A 736 39.71 -64.70 108.54
N LYS A 737 39.79 -65.96 108.98
CA LYS A 737 40.13 -66.34 110.37
C LYS A 737 41.50 -65.81 110.81
N LYS A 738 42.47 -65.77 109.90
CA LYS A 738 43.83 -65.27 110.16
C LYS A 738 43.86 -63.75 110.42
N ALA A 739 42.92 -62.99 109.86
CA ALA A 739 42.84 -61.54 110.04
C ALA A 739 42.38 -61.14 111.46
N VAL A 740 41.46 -61.91 112.07
CA VAL A 740 40.90 -61.61 113.40
C VAL A 740 41.99 -61.61 114.48
N THR A 741 42.85 -62.63 114.51
CA THR A 741 43.92 -62.78 115.51
C THR A 741 44.90 -61.61 115.50
N GLY A 742 45.20 -61.05 114.33
CA GLY A 742 46.10 -59.90 114.19
C GLY A 742 45.52 -58.59 114.72
N ALA A 743 44.19 -58.43 114.68
CA ALA A 743 43.53 -57.21 115.14
C ALA A 743 43.40 -57.13 116.67
N GLN A 744 43.20 -58.26 117.36
CA GLN A 744 43.06 -58.32 118.82
C GLN A 744 44.27 -57.72 119.55
N ILE A 745 45.48 -58.18 119.18
CA ILE A 745 46.75 -57.78 119.83
C ILE A 745 46.98 -56.25 119.75
N ALA A 746 46.48 -55.61 118.68
CA ALA A 746 46.62 -54.18 118.48
C ALA A 746 45.67 -53.33 119.36
N TYR A 747 44.56 -53.90 119.85
CA TYR A 747 43.62 -53.23 120.74
C TYR A 747 44.12 -53.24 122.19
N ASP A 748 44.51 -54.41 122.70
CA ASP A 748 44.93 -54.60 124.11
C ASP A 748 46.10 -53.67 124.48
N THR A 749 46.99 -53.39 123.52
CA THR A 749 48.13 -52.46 123.67
C THR A 749 47.69 -51.00 123.79
N ALA A 750 46.65 -50.58 123.08
CA ALA A 750 46.19 -49.20 123.07
C ALA A 750 45.48 -48.82 124.37
N LYS A 751 44.64 -49.73 124.90
CA LYS A 751 43.86 -49.51 126.12
C LYS A 751 44.72 -49.13 127.32
N LYS A 752 45.82 -49.85 127.55
CA LYS A 752 46.68 -49.66 128.73
C LYS A 752 47.17 -48.20 128.88
N ASN A 753 47.57 -47.57 127.77
CA ASN A 753 48.13 -46.21 127.79
C ASN A 753 47.10 -45.13 128.19
N TYR A 754 45.81 -45.37 127.93
CA TYR A 754 44.73 -44.47 128.35
C TYR A 754 44.49 -44.53 129.86
N ASP A 755 44.44 -45.74 130.43
CA ASP A 755 44.11 -45.94 131.85
C ASP A 755 45.14 -45.28 132.80
N ASP A 756 46.44 -45.31 132.45
CA ASP A 756 47.51 -44.68 133.23
C ASP A 756 47.39 -43.14 133.27
N ALA A 757 47.04 -42.48 132.15
CA ALA A 757 46.97 -41.02 132.07
C ALA A 757 45.76 -40.43 132.81
N ASN A 758 44.62 -41.12 132.77
CA ASN A 758 43.38 -40.70 133.43
C ASN A 758 43.53 -40.66 134.97
N LYS A 759 44.44 -41.47 135.53
CA LYS A 759 44.70 -41.53 136.97
C LYS A 759 45.31 -40.24 137.56
N VAL A 760 46.04 -39.45 136.76
CA VAL A 760 46.69 -38.21 137.20
C VAL A 760 45.71 -37.02 137.23
N LEU A 761 44.75 -36.98 136.31
CA LEU A 761 43.74 -35.90 136.22
C LEU A 761 42.87 -35.80 137.49
N ASN A 762 42.53 -36.96 138.06
CA ASN A 762 41.57 -37.08 139.16
C ASN A 762 42.20 -36.93 140.56
N GLY A 763 43.46 -36.47 140.64
CA GLY A 763 44.20 -36.26 141.89
C GLY A 763 44.32 -34.79 142.32
N ASP A 764 45.56 -34.33 142.52
CA ASP A 764 45.90 -33.04 143.12
C ASP A 764 45.26 -31.84 142.41
N PHE A 765 45.22 -31.87 141.07
CA PHE A 765 44.67 -30.79 140.26
C PHE A 765 43.19 -30.52 140.56
N LYS A 766 42.35 -31.57 140.71
CA LYS A 766 40.95 -31.39 141.08
C LYS A 766 40.79 -30.83 142.49
N THR A 767 41.55 -31.38 143.44
CA THR A 767 41.49 -31.01 144.87
C THR A 767 41.84 -29.54 145.11
N ASN A 768 42.69 -28.95 144.26
CA ASN A 768 43.07 -27.54 144.35
C ASN A 768 42.02 -26.59 143.73
N LYS A 769 41.32 -27.00 142.66
CA LYS A 769 40.19 -26.24 142.11
C LYS A 769 39.04 -26.10 143.11
N ASP A 770 38.55 -27.23 143.62
CA ASP A 770 37.31 -27.28 144.43
C ASP A 770 37.38 -26.38 145.69
N LYS A 771 38.59 -26.11 146.21
CA LYS A 771 38.82 -25.21 147.37
C LYS A 771 38.71 -23.72 147.04
N ALA A 772 38.96 -23.31 145.80
CA ALA A 772 38.90 -21.91 145.39
C ALA A 772 37.45 -21.46 145.19
N ASP A 773 36.67 -22.26 144.45
CA ASP A 773 35.24 -22.00 144.17
C ASP A 773 34.42 -21.79 145.46
N ALA A 774 34.73 -22.56 146.51
CA ALA A 774 34.05 -22.49 147.80
C ALA A 774 34.13 -21.11 148.49
N LYS A 775 35.22 -20.35 148.32
CA LYS A 775 35.35 -18.99 148.86
C LYS A 775 34.39 -18.00 148.19
N VAL A 776 34.23 -18.12 146.86
CA VAL A 776 33.39 -17.22 146.06
C VAL A 776 31.92 -17.33 146.48
N VAL A 777 31.44 -18.56 146.68
CA VAL A 777 30.06 -18.87 147.10
C VAL A 777 29.75 -18.26 148.47
N ALA A 778 30.69 -18.35 149.43
CA ALA A 778 30.49 -17.82 150.77
C ALA A 778 30.30 -16.30 150.79
N ALA A 779 31.08 -15.55 150.01
CA ALA A 779 30.99 -14.10 149.95
C ALA A 779 29.72 -13.60 149.24
N GLN A 780 29.23 -14.33 148.22
CA GLN A 780 27.98 -13.99 147.52
C GLN A 780 26.77 -14.01 148.47
N LYS A 781 26.66 -15.05 149.30
CA LYS A 781 25.55 -15.22 150.26
C LYS A 781 25.42 -14.07 151.25
N ALA A 782 26.54 -13.50 151.70
CA ALA A 782 26.56 -12.38 152.67
C ALA A 782 25.99 -11.07 152.08
N TYR A 783 26.17 -10.83 150.78
CA TYR A 783 25.61 -9.69 150.07
C TYR A 783 24.08 -9.80 149.95
N ASP A 784 23.58 -10.97 149.56
CA ASP A 784 22.15 -11.20 149.34
C ASP A 784 21.33 -11.10 150.65
N GLU A 785 21.90 -11.53 151.79
CA GLU A 785 21.28 -11.40 153.12
C GLU A 785 21.14 -9.95 153.61
N ALA A 786 22.02 -9.04 153.20
CA ALA A 786 21.91 -7.62 153.55
C ALA A 786 20.74 -6.94 152.82
N VAL A 787 20.56 -7.24 151.53
CA VAL A 787 19.49 -6.66 150.69
C VAL A 787 18.09 -6.98 151.22
N ALA A 788 17.90 -8.19 151.78
CA ALA A 788 16.61 -8.63 152.30
C ALA A 788 16.12 -7.79 153.52
N LYS A 789 17.03 -7.36 154.40
CA LYS A 789 16.67 -6.61 155.63
C LYS A 789 16.16 -5.21 155.33
N LEU A 790 16.80 -4.53 154.39
CA LEU A 790 16.38 -3.23 153.87
C LEU A 790 14.94 -3.25 153.33
N GLN A 791 14.54 -4.32 152.64
CA GLN A 791 13.18 -4.44 152.12
C GLN A 791 12.16 -4.66 153.25
N ALA A 792 12.50 -5.46 154.27
CA ALA A 792 11.63 -5.66 155.43
C ALA A 792 11.41 -4.37 156.25
N ALA A 793 12.41 -3.48 156.33
CA ALA A 793 12.28 -2.17 156.95
C ALA A 793 11.29 -1.25 156.20
N LYS A 794 11.36 -1.23 154.86
CA LYS A 794 10.48 -0.41 154.01
C LYS A 794 9.00 -0.80 154.15
N ASN A 795 8.71 -2.10 154.25
CA ASN A 795 7.34 -2.59 154.37
C ASN A 795 6.64 -2.11 155.66
N LYS A 796 7.36 -2.04 156.80
CA LYS A 796 6.80 -1.58 158.09
C LYS A 796 6.39 -0.11 158.11
N LEU A 797 7.02 0.74 157.29
CA LEU A 797 6.62 2.14 157.16
C LEU A 797 5.24 2.27 156.50
N ALA A 798 4.95 1.46 155.48
CA ALA A 798 3.65 1.45 154.83
C ALA A 798 2.52 1.00 155.79
N GLU A 799 2.76 -0.04 156.61
CA GLU A 799 1.78 -0.50 157.62
C GLU A 799 1.45 0.56 158.67
N ALA A 800 2.42 1.39 159.07
CA ALA A 800 2.21 2.48 160.01
C ALA A 800 1.38 3.63 159.40
N GLN A 801 1.67 3.99 158.14
CA GLN A 801 0.92 5.02 157.41
C GLN A 801 -0.52 4.59 157.13
N GLN A 802 -0.74 3.32 156.75
CA GLN A 802 -2.07 2.79 156.51
C GLN A 802 -2.94 2.85 157.77
N LYS A 803 -2.40 2.58 158.97
CA LYS A 803 -3.19 2.64 160.22
C LYS A 803 -3.59 4.04 160.66
N LEU A 804 -2.77 5.07 160.37
CA LEU A 804 -3.20 6.45 160.54
C LEU A 804 -4.32 6.77 159.55
N GLN A 805 -4.15 6.36 158.30
CA GLN A 805 -5.16 6.55 157.27
C GLN A 805 -6.46 5.79 157.59
N ASP A 806 -6.42 4.57 158.14
CA ASP A 806 -7.62 3.77 158.50
C ASP A 806 -8.38 4.34 159.71
N ILE A 807 -7.76 5.17 160.54
CA ILE A 807 -8.43 5.89 161.66
C ILE A 807 -9.05 7.20 161.12
N LEU A 808 -8.30 7.96 160.33
CA LEU A 808 -8.84 9.10 159.59
C LEU A 808 -9.96 8.66 158.63
N ASP A 809 -9.85 7.50 158.02
CA ASP A 809 -10.86 6.82 157.21
C ASP A 809 -11.77 5.86 158.02
N ALA A 810 -11.86 6.06 159.34
CA ALA A 810 -12.99 5.62 160.16
C ALA A 810 -13.82 6.82 160.65
N GLU A 811 -13.27 8.04 160.60
CA GLU A 811 -13.96 9.30 160.86
C GLU A 811 -14.24 10.11 159.55
N TYR A 812 -13.83 9.66 158.33
CA TYR A 812 -14.19 10.24 156.98
C TYR A 812 -14.38 9.26 155.76
N ALA A 813 -13.41 8.37 155.43
CA ALA A 813 -13.53 7.10 154.67
C ALA A 813 -13.25 6.94 153.11
N GLN A 814 -12.50 7.80 152.39
CA GLN A 814 -12.45 7.80 150.87
C GLN A 814 -11.16 8.40 150.17
N SER A 815 -10.77 8.07 148.91
CA SER A 815 -10.07 6.86 148.34
C SER A 815 -9.66 7.03 146.81
N ILE A 816 -8.44 6.69 146.29
CA ILE A 816 -8.08 6.76 144.81
C ILE A 816 -6.80 5.96 144.34
N ILE A 817 -6.61 5.63 143.02
CA ILE A 817 -5.53 4.75 142.41
C ILE A 817 -5.10 5.07 140.93
N THR A 818 -3.85 4.76 140.47
CA THR A 818 -3.25 4.86 139.06
C THR A 818 -1.75 4.37 139.02
N SER A 819 -0.92 4.19 137.95
CA SER A 819 -0.81 3.42 136.64
C SER A 819 0.71 3.44 136.18
N GLY A 820 1.34 2.92 135.08
CA GLY A 820 1.09 2.05 133.90
C GLY A 820 2.24 2.14 132.80
N PRO A 821 2.93 1.05 132.29
CA PRO A 821 4.23 1.16 131.51
C PRO A 821 4.37 0.53 130.06
N THR A 822 5.49 0.75 129.32
CA THR A 822 5.81 0.39 127.87
C THR A 822 7.32 0.72 127.49
N GLU A 823 8.11 0.27 126.47
CA GLU A 823 8.03 -0.62 125.25
C GLU A 823 9.14 -1.74 125.13
N THR A 824 10.04 -2.03 124.12
CA THR A 824 10.72 -1.33 122.95
C THR A 824 11.26 -2.30 121.80
N LYS A 825 12.14 -1.90 120.82
CA LYS A 825 12.58 -2.63 119.55
C LYS A 825 14.13 -2.52 119.24
N LYS A 826 14.88 -2.98 118.18
CA LYS A 826 14.83 -3.33 116.69
C LYS A 826 16.17 -4.11 116.28
N THR A 827 16.76 -4.52 115.10
CA THR A 827 16.85 -4.34 113.58
C THR A 827 17.53 -5.66 112.93
N ASP A 828 18.17 -5.97 111.75
CA ASP A 828 18.76 -5.49 110.42
C ASP A 828 18.88 -6.76 109.42
N LYS A 829 19.61 -7.09 108.28
CA LYS A 829 20.63 -6.67 107.22
C LYS A 829 20.68 -7.74 106.02
N GLN A 830 21.52 -7.98 104.93
CA GLN A 830 22.72 -7.50 104.11
C GLN A 830 22.82 -8.15 102.62
N GLU A 831 23.99 -8.38 101.92
CA GLU A 831 24.23 -8.80 100.44
C GLU A 831 25.53 -9.74 100.21
N PRO A 832 26.16 -10.23 99.04
CA PRO A 832 26.13 -10.13 97.50
C PRO A 832 26.21 -11.53 96.68
N VAL A 833 26.79 -11.96 95.48
CA VAL A 833 27.72 -11.64 94.27
C VAL A 833 27.56 -12.76 93.08
N LYS A 834 28.22 -13.15 91.90
CA LYS A 834 29.48 -13.06 90.99
C LYS A 834 29.31 -13.63 89.47
N THR A 835 30.34 -13.84 88.56
CA THR A 835 30.22 -14.11 87.03
C THR A 835 31.32 -14.93 86.14
N PRO A 836 31.07 -15.52 84.89
CA PRO A 836 31.94 -16.40 83.99
C PRO A 836 31.85 -16.50 82.38
N GLU A 837 30.64 -16.44 81.72
CA GLU A 837 30.29 -16.94 80.32
C GLU A 837 29.15 -16.09 79.62
N VAL A 838 28.21 -16.46 78.70
CA VAL A 838 27.32 -17.64 78.40
C VAL A 838 26.89 -17.71 76.88
N THR A 839 26.51 -18.88 76.31
CA THR A 839 26.28 -19.17 74.85
C THR A 839 24.93 -19.88 74.42
N SER A 840 24.82 -20.48 73.20
CA SER A 840 23.73 -21.33 72.57
C SER A 840 22.78 -20.79 71.43
N GLU A 841 21.55 -21.34 71.27
CA GLU A 841 20.77 -21.79 70.07
C GLU A 841 19.62 -20.90 69.42
N THR A 842 19.27 -21.18 68.13
CA THR A 842 17.94 -21.50 67.46
C THR A 842 16.59 -20.66 67.41
N LYS A 843 15.98 -20.55 66.17
CA LYS A 843 14.54 -20.46 65.68
C LYS A 843 13.61 -19.17 65.58
N THR A 844 12.88 -19.05 64.43
CA THR A 844 11.53 -18.43 64.04
C THR A 844 11.04 -17.03 64.55
N ALA A 845 10.43 -16.03 63.82
CA ALA A 845 9.88 -15.81 62.43
C ALA A 845 9.63 -14.28 61.98
N ASP A 846 8.65 -13.91 61.09
CA ASP A 846 8.31 -12.53 60.53
C ASP A 846 6.75 -12.36 60.26
N ILE A 847 6.01 -11.42 60.92
CA ILE A 847 4.51 -11.19 60.84
C ILE A 847 4.00 -10.61 59.49
N SER A 848 2.73 -10.85 59.11
CA SER A 848 2.10 -10.31 57.89
C SER A 848 1.71 -8.81 57.96
N THR A 849 2.50 -7.95 57.31
CA THR A 849 2.13 -6.60 56.82
C THR A 849 2.93 -6.22 55.55
N ALA A 850 3.38 -7.23 54.80
CA ALA A 850 4.67 -7.27 54.10
C ALA A 850 5.03 -6.04 53.21
N PRO A 851 5.86 -5.08 53.71
CA PRO A 851 6.37 -4.00 52.87
C PRO A 851 7.40 -4.52 51.85
N LYS A 852 7.33 -3.98 50.63
CA LYS A 852 8.08 -4.37 49.43
C LYS A 852 9.59 -4.46 49.73
N LYS A 853 10.18 -5.65 49.59
CA LYS A 853 11.64 -5.88 49.74
C LYS A 853 12.31 -5.63 48.37
N ILE A 854 13.04 -4.52 48.19
CA ILE A 854 13.76 -4.17 46.94
C ILE A 854 15.27 -4.39 47.13
N ARG A 855 15.94 -4.97 46.12
CA ARG A 855 17.36 -5.33 46.16
C ARG A 855 18.25 -4.15 45.81
N LEU A 856 19.26 -3.88 46.63
CA LEU A 856 20.30 -2.89 46.32
C LEU A 856 21.22 -3.38 45.19
N THR A 857 21.51 -2.50 44.25
CA THR A 857 22.36 -2.78 43.07
C THR A 857 23.82 -2.40 43.35
N HIS A 858 23.99 -1.33 44.13
CA HIS A 858 25.26 -0.78 44.60
C HIS A 858 25.30 -0.73 46.13
N ASN A 859 26.49 -0.52 46.69
CA ASN A 859 26.63 -0.22 48.13
C ASN A 859 26.02 1.17 48.38
N ALA A 860 25.25 1.32 49.46
CA ALA A 860 24.30 2.42 49.57
C ALA A 860 24.31 3.10 50.95
N PHE A 861 24.70 4.36 50.99
CA PHE A 861 24.63 5.17 52.20
C PHE A 861 23.18 5.43 52.64
N VAL A 862 22.99 5.54 53.96
CA VAL A 862 21.72 5.88 54.59
C VAL A 862 21.70 7.36 54.97
N TYR A 863 20.62 8.04 54.60
CA TYR A 863 20.41 9.47 54.77
C TYR A 863 19.23 9.74 55.73
N ASN A 864 19.21 10.92 56.35
CA ASN A 864 18.08 11.40 57.15
C ASN A 864 17.07 12.19 56.29
N LYS A 865 15.97 12.67 56.90
CA LYS A 865 14.90 13.44 56.21
C LYS A 865 15.38 14.75 55.56
N TYR A 866 16.55 15.26 55.94
CA TYR A 866 17.18 16.47 55.41
C TYR A 866 18.23 16.17 54.33
N GLY A 867 18.40 14.91 53.92
CA GLY A 867 19.37 14.52 52.90
C GLY A 867 20.83 14.48 53.38
N LYS A 868 21.08 14.67 54.68
CA LYS A 868 22.41 14.50 55.29
C LYS A 868 22.68 13.03 55.60
N LEU A 869 23.95 12.61 55.48
CA LEU A 869 24.39 11.24 55.76
C LEU A 869 24.25 10.90 57.25
N ILE A 870 23.73 9.71 57.57
CA ILE A 870 23.71 9.21 58.95
C ILE A 870 25.08 8.60 59.26
N ARG A 871 25.73 9.05 60.34
CA ARG A 871 27.01 8.53 60.86
C ARG A 871 26.84 7.89 62.25
N LYS A 872 27.80 7.08 62.69
CA LYS A 872 28.03 6.72 64.11
C LYS A 872 29.53 6.87 64.37
N GLY A 873 29.91 7.90 65.12
CA GLY A 873 31.31 8.35 65.16
C GLY A 873 31.83 8.70 63.76
N LEU A 874 33.10 8.37 63.50
CA LEU A 874 33.75 8.58 62.20
C LEU A 874 33.16 7.73 61.05
N HIS A 875 32.40 6.67 61.35
CA HIS A 875 31.91 5.75 60.31
C HIS A 875 30.53 6.16 59.75
N ILE A 876 30.42 6.18 58.42
CA ILE A 876 29.19 6.50 57.70
C ILE A 876 28.29 5.26 57.59
N LYS A 877 27.01 5.39 57.95
CA LYS A 877 26.06 4.28 57.90
C LYS A 877 25.66 3.97 56.46
N TRP A 878 25.90 2.72 56.06
CA TRP A 878 25.68 2.22 54.71
C TRP A 878 25.17 0.77 54.72
N ILE A 879 24.60 0.34 53.60
CA ILE A 879 24.08 -1.00 53.37
C ILE A 879 24.83 -1.59 52.18
N LYS A 880 25.43 -2.78 52.37
CA LYS A 880 26.15 -3.49 51.29
C LYS A 880 25.17 -3.91 50.17
N ARG A 881 25.65 -3.92 48.92
CA ARG A 881 24.87 -4.29 47.73
C ARG A 881 24.30 -5.70 47.82
N ASP A 882 23.35 -6.02 46.95
CA ASP A 882 22.68 -7.31 46.84
C ASP A 882 21.78 -7.69 48.05
N LYS A 883 21.85 -6.96 49.17
CA LYS A 883 20.88 -7.04 50.25
C LYS A 883 19.50 -6.56 49.78
N LEU A 884 18.46 -7.30 50.18
CA LEU A 884 17.06 -6.91 50.04
C LEU A 884 16.69 -5.95 51.18
N VAL A 885 16.36 -4.70 50.86
CA VAL A 885 15.97 -3.68 51.83
C VAL A 885 14.44 -3.57 51.89
N LYS A 886 13.91 -3.55 53.12
CA LYS A 886 12.51 -3.34 53.46
C LYS A 886 12.15 -1.87 53.17
N VAL A 887 11.64 -1.54 51.99
CA VAL A 887 11.20 -0.16 51.67
C VAL A 887 9.75 0.04 52.13
N LEU A 888 9.54 1.07 52.94
CA LEU A 888 8.25 1.36 53.58
C LEU A 888 7.27 2.00 52.59
N LYS A 889 6.01 2.15 53.03
CA LYS A 889 4.92 2.81 52.26
C LYS A 889 4.84 2.30 50.82
N ASN A 890 4.86 0.97 50.68
CA ASN A 890 4.78 0.21 49.41
C ASN A 890 5.75 0.64 48.29
N ALA A 891 6.92 1.18 48.67
CA ALA A 891 7.93 1.79 47.79
C ALA A 891 7.56 3.16 47.18
N LYS A 892 6.79 4.01 47.88
CA LYS A 892 6.61 5.42 47.50
C LYS A 892 7.96 6.15 47.49
N ILE A 893 8.25 6.87 46.40
CA ILE A 893 9.45 7.69 46.25
C ILE A 893 9.28 9.02 46.96
N VAL A 894 10.32 9.46 47.67
CA VAL A 894 10.41 10.76 48.34
C VAL A 894 11.52 11.57 47.67
N LYS A 895 11.24 12.80 47.23
CA LYS A 895 12.29 13.76 46.83
C LYS A 895 12.83 14.44 48.08
N ILE A 896 14.15 14.50 48.22
CA ILE A 896 14.86 15.26 49.27
C ILE A 896 16.01 16.01 48.60
N ASN A 897 16.02 17.33 48.68
CA ASN A 897 17.00 18.23 48.05
C ASN A 897 17.22 17.87 46.56
N GLY A 898 16.12 17.86 45.79
CA GLY A 898 16.05 17.46 44.37
C GLY A 898 16.20 15.96 44.07
N LYS A 899 16.88 15.20 44.93
CA LYS A 899 17.29 13.80 44.68
C LYS A 899 16.22 12.80 45.15
N ARG A 900 16.04 11.69 44.42
CA ARG A 900 15.01 10.64 44.67
C ARG A 900 15.49 9.62 45.72
N TYR A 901 14.68 9.32 46.74
CA TYR A 901 14.95 8.31 47.79
C TYR A 901 13.75 7.37 48.02
N TYR A 902 14.02 6.16 48.50
CA TYR A 902 13.04 5.32 49.19
C TYR A 902 13.22 5.45 50.71
N GLN A 903 12.11 5.45 51.46
CA GLN A 903 12.16 5.38 52.92
C GLN A 903 12.35 3.93 53.38
N ILE A 904 13.30 3.69 54.28
CA ILE A 904 13.67 2.37 54.81
C ILE A 904 13.51 2.26 56.34
N GLY A 905 13.05 3.33 56.99
CA GLY A 905 12.81 3.41 58.43
C GLY A 905 12.31 4.79 58.85
N ARG A 906 11.93 4.97 60.13
CA ARG A 906 11.67 6.30 60.71
C ARG A 906 12.95 7.14 60.58
N ASN A 907 12.84 8.29 59.89
CA ASN A 907 13.96 9.19 59.55
C ASN A 907 15.16 8.54 58.82
N LYS A 908 14.94 7.48 58.01
CA LYS A 908 16.02 6.73 57.32
C LYS A 908 15.66 6.48 55.85
N PHE A 909 16.53 6.93 54.94
CA PHE A 909 16.29 6.98 53.50
C PHE A 909 17.51 6.49 52.70
N VAL A 910 17.29 5.93 51.51
CA VAL A 910 18.37 5.52 50.60
C VAL A 910 18.00 5.93 49.16
N LYS A 911 18.96 6.48 48.42
CA LYS A 911 18.75 7.00 47.05
C LYS A 911 18.18 5.93 46.13
N VAL A 912 17.16 6.26 45.34
CA VAL A 912 16.51 5.33 44.38
C VAL A 912 17.53 4.77 43.38
N ALA A 913 18.48 5.59 42.92
CA ALA A 913 19.58 5.18 42.04
C ALA A 913 20.40 3.99 42.57
N ASN A 914 20.51 3.81 43.89
CA ASN A 914 21.23 2.68 44.49
C ASN A 914 20.45 1.34 44.40
N PHE A 915 19.19 1.39 43.96
CA PHE A 915 18.32 0.26 43.63
C PHE A 915 18.04 0.14 42.12
N GLU A 916 18.40 1.15 41.32
CA GLU A 916 18.31 1.12 39.87
C GLU A 916 19.56 0.40 39.30
N ILE A 917 19.39 -0.38 38.23
CA ILE A 917 20.51 -1.08 37.59
C ILE A 917 21.06 -0.20 36.47
N THR A 918 22.23 0.38 36.70
CA THR A 918 23.06 0.99 35.66
C THR A 918 23.43 -0.05 34.61
N THR A 919 23.29 0.32 33.34
CA THR A 919 23.63 -0.54 32.19
C THR A 919 24.67 0.20 31.34
N HIS A 920 25.55 -0.54 30.69
CA HIS A 920 26.52 0.00 29.73
C HIS A 920 26.23 -0.60 28.37
N ALA A 921 26.29 0.21 27.32
CA ALA A 921 26.20 -0.29 25.94
C ALA A 921 27.33 -1.30 25.65
N VAL A 922 27.01 -2.27 24.81
CA VAL A 922 27.94 -3.24 24.19
C VAL A 922 27.36 -3.63 22.84
N HIS A 923 28.17 -4.16 21.93
CA HIS A 923 27.65 -4.82 20.74
C HIS A 923 28.45 -6.08 20.42
N PHE A 924 27.86 -7.25 20.68
CA PHE A 924 28.45 -8.53 20.29
C PHE A 924 27.38 -9.62 20.13
N LYS A 925 27.73 -10.69 19.43
CA LYS A 925 26.89 -11.88 19.22
C LYS A 925 27.49 -13.06 20.00
N ALA A 926 26.68 -13.78 20.78
CA ALA A 926 27.12 -14.95 21.55
C ALA A 926 26.05 -16.05 21.64
N ARG A 927 26.51 -17.30 21.67
CA ARG A 927 25.67 -18.48 21.95
C ARG A 927 25.57 -18.73 23.45
N LEU A 928 24.55 -19.47 23.89
CA LEU A 928 24.45 -19.92 25.29
C LEU A 928 25.44 -21.06 25.55
N LYS A 929 26.00 -21.13 26.77
CA LYS A 929 26.92 -22.21 27.18
C LYS A 929 26.14 -23.45 27.63
N GLY A 930 26.08 -24.46 26.76
CA GLY A 930 25.50 -25.78 27.00
C GLY A 930 24.05 -25.95 26.52
N ASN A 931 23.65 -27.20 26.29
CA ASN A 931 22.45 -27.57 25.50
C ASN A 931 21.10 -27.42 26.25
N LYS A 932 21.02 -26.64 27.34
CA LYS A 932 19.80 -26.47 28.16
C LYS A 932 19.30 -25.02 28.16
N LYS A 933 17.99 -24.83 28.03
CA LYS A 933 17.30 -23.51 27.99
C LYS A 933 17.68 -22.65 29.22
N VAL A 934 18.22 -21.46 29.00
CA VAL A 934 18.70 -20.58 30.08
C VAL A 934 17.59 -19.63 30.52
N ARG A 935 17.27 -19.61 31.82
CA ARG A 935 16.34 -18.64 32.42
C ARG A 935 16.80 -17.20 32.13
N ALA A 936 15.95 -16.40 31.51
CA ALA A 936 16.18 -14.96 31.34
C ALA A 936 15.61 -14.18 32.53
N TYR A 937 16.33 -13.15 32.95
CA TYR A 937 15.94 -12.27 34.05
C TYR A 937 15.52 -10.91 33.51
N ASN A 938 14.78 -10.13 34.30
CA ASN A 938 14.48 -8.73 33.99
C ASN A 938 15.51 -7.78 34.65
N ARG A 939 15.40 -6.47 34.37
CA ARG A 939 16.24 -5.41 34.96
C ARG A 939 16.11 -5.28 36.50
N ALA A 940 15.26 -6.06 37.16
CA ALA A 940 15.16 -6.16 38.63
C ALA A 940 15.73 -7.50 39.18
N GLY A 941 16.37 -8.32 38.35
CA GLY A 941 16.94 -9.61 38.76
C GLY A 941 15.92 -10.69 39.10
N LYS A 942 14.63 -10.48 38.82
CA LYS A 942 13.60 -11.52 38.89
C LYS A 942 13.57 -12.30 37.58
N PHE A 943 13.20 -13.58 37.66
CA PHE A 943 13.02 -14.43 36.48
C PHE A 943 11.87 -13.90 35.62
N ASN A 944 12.12 -13.65 34.32
CA ASN A 944 11.21 -12.91 33.43
C ASN A 944 10.12 -13.80 32.80
N LYS A 945 9.83 -14.98 33.37
CA LYS A 945 9.05 -16.09 32.80
C LYS A 945 9.49 -16.59 31.40
N ARG A 946 10.54 -16.01 30.79
CA ARG A 946 11.07 -16.34 29.47
C ARG A 946 12.43 -17.04 29.55
N TYR A 947 12.73 -17.87 28.55
CA TYR A 947 14.00 -18.61 28.44
C TYR A 947 14.68 -18.27 27.11
N ALA A 948 16.01 -18.08 27.14
CA ALA A 948 16.82 -18.13 25.93
C ALA A 948 17.06 -19.59 25.53
N ARG A 949 16.98 -19.89 24.22
CA ARG A 949 17.11 -21.25 23.68
C ARG A 949 18.59 -21.59 23.43
N PRO A 950 19.06 -22.82 23.75
CA PRO A 950 20.41 -23.24 23.40
C PRO A 950 20.61 -23.26 21.88
N ASN A 951 21.86 -23.25 21.44
CA ASN A 951 22.31 -23.28 20.04
C ASN A 951 21.89 -22.09 19.15
N HIS A 952 21.07 -21.16 19.65
CA HIS A 952 20.82 -19.87 19.00
C HIS A 952 21.90 -18.84 19.37
N THR A 953 22.35 -18.05 18.40
CA THR A 953 23.30 -16.95 18.60
C THR A 953 22.52 -15.66 18.86
N TYR A 954 22.57 -15.13 20.08
CA TYR A 954 21.89 -13.88 20.44
C TYR A 954 22.82 -12.68 20.28
N THR A 955 22.32 -11.59 19.71
CA THR A 955 22.97 -10.27 19.79
C THR A 955 22.69 -9.66 21.17
N PHE A 956 23.71 -9.12 21.81
CA PHE A 956 23.62 -8.44 23.10
C PHE A 956 23.95 -6.95 22.95
N ASN A 957 23.08 -6.07 23.47
CA ASN A 957 23.22 -4.61 23.33
C ASN A 957 23.55 -3.86 24.63
N GLU A 958 23.34 -4.47 25.81
CA GLU A 958 23.70 -3.87 27.10
C GLU A 958 24.32 -4.90 28.06
N LYS A 959 25.25 -4.46 28.92
CA LYS A 959 25.80 -5.22 30.06
C LYS A 959 25.48 -4.54 31.38
N ALA A 960 25.21 -5.32 32.43
CA ALA A 960 24.92 -4.81 33.77
C ALA A 960 25.27 -5.83 34.86
N LYS A 961 25.43 -5.40 36.13
CA LYS A 961 25.58 -6.30 37.28
C LYS A 961 24.21 -6.50 37.96
N ILE A 962 23.64 -7.69 37.79
CA ILE A 962 22.30 -8.08 38.28
C ILE A 962 22.45 -9.25 39.28
N ASN A 963 21.85 -9.13 40.47
CA ASN A 963 22.02 -10.08 41.59
C ASN A 963 23.51 -10.43 41.83
N GLY A 964 24.34 -9.39 41.93
CA GLY A 964 25.80 -9.46 42.05
C GLY A 964 26.59 -9.83 40.78
N LYS A 965 25.96 -10.51 39.81
CA LYS A 965 26.60 -11.16 38.64
C LYS A 965 26.49 -10.30 37.38
N THR A 966 27.51 -10.32 36.52
CA THR A 966 27.43 -9.70 35.19
C THR A 966 26.39 -10.44 34.34
N CYS A 967 25.47 -9.69 33.74
CA CYS A 967 24.43 -10.16 32.83
C CYS A 967 24.39 -9.26 31.60
N TYR A 968 23.98 -9.82 30.46
CA TYR A 968 23.85 -9.13 29.18
C TYR A 968 22.42 -9.17 28.67
N LYS A 969 21.91 -8.05 28.14
CA LYS A 969 20.57 -7.90 27.58
C LYS A 969 20.56 -8.35 26.12
N ILE A 970 19.65 -9.27 25.77
CA ILE A 970 19.40 -9.65 24.37
C ILE A 970 18.76 -8.45 23.66
N ALA A 971 19.38 -7.99 22.57
CA ALA A 971 18.96 -6.84 21.79
C ALA A 971 17.48 -6.92 21.38
N GLY A 972 16.79 -5.78 21.34
CA GLY A 972 15.35 -5.72 21.07
C GLY A 972 14.44 -6.29 22.17
N THR A 973 14.98 -6.78 23.30
CA THR A 973 14.18 -7.38 24.37
C THR A 973 14.60 -6.91 25.78
N ASN A 974 13.76 -7.13 26.78
CA ASN A 974 14.11 -6.89 28.20
C ASN A 974 14.63 -8.16 28.91
N ASN A 975 15.24 -9.09 28.16
CA ASN A 975 15.72 -10.39 28.66
C ASN A 975 17.23 -10.35 28.94
N TRP A 976 17.61 -10.52 30.20
CA TRP A 976 18.98 -10.49 30.69
C TRP A 976 19.51 -11.90 30.98
N ILE A 977 20.66 -12.24 30.39
CA ILE A 977 21.30 -13.55 30.50
C ILE A 977 22.61 -13.40 31.29
N PRO A 978 22.86 -14.21 32.35
CA PRO A 978 24.12 -14.18 33.09
C PRO A 978 25.32 -14.51 32.21
N ALA A 979 26.41 -13.76 32.34
CA ALA A 979 27.65 -13.92 31.57
C ALA A 979 28.18 -15.37 31.59
N LYS A 980 28.15 -16.03 32.76
CA LYS A 980 28.56 -17.44 32.93
C LYS A 980 27.66 -18.48 32.23
N LYS A 981 26.61 -18.04 31.53
CA LYS A 981 25.73 -18.84 30.68
C LYS A 981 25.82 -18.46 29.20
N LEU A 982 26.77 -17.61 28.83
CA LEU A 982 27.17 -17.34 27.46
C LEU A 982 28.50 -18.05 27.16
N ALA A 983 28.66 -18.50 25.92
CA ALA A 983 29.93 -18.92 25.36
C ALA A 983 30.65 -17.68 24.81
N LEU A 984 31.12 -16.83 25.72
CA LEU A 984 32.03 -15.73 25.38
C LEU A 984 33.41 -16.35 25.07
N LYS A 985 34.04 -15.95 23.97
CA LYS A 985 35.52 -15.98 23.91
C LYS A 985 36.04 -15.03 25.01
N LYS A 986 37.16 -15.39 25.63
CA LYS A 986 37.86 -14.48 26.55
C LYS A 986 38.39 -13.28 25.77
#